data_AF-W2RXQ7-F1
#
_entry.id   AF-W2RXQ7-F1
#
_cell.length_a   1.000
_cell.length_b   1.000
_cell.length_c   1.000
_cell.angle_alpha   90.00
_cell.angle_beta   90.00
_cell.angle_gamma   90.00
#
_symmetry.space_group_name_H-M   'P 1'
#
loop_
_entity.id
_entity.type
_entity.pdbx_description
1 polymer ?
#
loop_
_entity_poly.entity_id
_entity_poly.type
_entity_poly.pdbx_seq_one_letter_code
_entity_poly.pdbx_strand_id
1 'polypeptide(L)'
;MRLLKSTSHARVELTPDLIDAVPAYAILSHTWGDADQEVTFDDLVRGRGTGKQGYRKIQFCREKALRDGLQHLWIDTCCIDRANHVELSEAITSMFRWYREAARCYVYLADVSDDGHDSELVRYRWEDAFRKSRWWRRGWTLQELLAPASVEFFSREGMRLGSKKTLEALIHEITQIPIAALRGEPLSGFTVDERLRWTNGRQTKKMEDKAYCLLGILDVSMSLRYGEGEKALARLEAKVKGSSRVKSANVSFSDEEASKLDTNQDELIHWLAPARSEELHTKTAASRHPDTGVSFTSGPLLQWLTQKRDQASLMWINGKSGTGKTTLFSHIVDKTRSFSLSVPSTAVAYHYCAFSDPASQQLTNILGSLVAQISAQQPAILDDIRRVFQRDQTRKQDRTLQATDLEKVLVKHIPSFRNAILLLDALNESSDFTENLACIVRLLQQLPNLMVLVTSTRSASTAGISQWPHAIDIQLEPDEDIQAYIEAHLSDAGSLGHLSHECRQTIRSTLMNKADQTFRWVALLLDNLCKQRTGKAVLKALEQMPSTLNSTYASMLRVIPEIDRPIAREALLWLSFSLRPMTLLELSEAAVLEDSDPTLDQDSRLRHPEEILDICNGFVEHDVDSNAVKLAHSSVKDYLLSDYARTEGDKFFSFAINEGNQALMRRCLTYLMFDDFRPGVASTRTEFLSREQDFPLLDYAAHYWGLHASSASTVEWHWVQKFFSTRTLLRGGNYGAWVSYLIPDCHPTTAMSTQPLYYAASFGIVPIVRALLRQPRSIYVDLEHPGGRHGSTALQAACFRGKKQAAEYLVAAGADFWSKDRGSGAPAWFWAQCNDWTDMVNDMIRRRPEIARKTELQAQEISRAKHVQASFGVSFED
;
A
#
# COMPACT_ATOMS: atom_id res chain seq x y z
N MET A 1 18.26 15.87 5.73
CA MET A 1 19.65 15.92 5.21
C MET A 1 20.54 16.78 6.12
N ARG A 2 21.80 16.39 6.35
CA ARG A 2 22.78 17.20 7.11
C ARG A 2 23.72 17.99 6.21
N LEU A 3 24.11 19.17 6.68
CA LEU A 3 25.06 20.07 6.03
C LEU A 3 26.25 20.36 6.94
N LEU A 4 27.32 20.88 6.33
CA LEU A 4 28.44 21.50 7.02
C LEU A 4 28.26 23.01 6.98
N LYS A 5 28.33 23.66 8.14
CA LYS A 5 28.29 25.12 8.28
C LYS A 5 29.70 25.64 8.48
N SER A 6 30.08 26.65 7.69
CA SER A 6 31.36 27.33 7.86
C SER A 6 31.34 28.25 9.10
N THR A 7 32.36 28.13 9.95
CA THR A 7 32.54 29.01 11.11
C THR A 7 33.61 30.09 10.87
N SER A 8 33.66 31.08 11.76
CA SER A 8 34.61 32.21 11.72
C SER A 8 36.09 31.78 11.86
N HIS A 9 36.37 30.61 12.45
CA HIS A 9 37.73 30.13 12.75
C HIS A 9 38.31 29.19 11.68
N ALA A 10 37.94 29.35 10.41
CA ALA A 10 38.38 28.47 9.32
C ALA A 10 38.02 26.98 9.49
N ARG A 11 37.01 26.67 10.31
CA ARG A 11 36.50 25.32 10.56
C ARG A 11 35.10 25.12 9.97
N VAL A 12 34.68 23.87 9.95
CA VAL A 12 33.33 23.42 9.56
C VAL A 12 32.72 22.64 10.70
N GLU A 13 31.42 22.81 10.91
CA GLU A 13 30.63 22.10 11.91
C GLU A 13 29.42 21.46 11.25
N LEU A 14 29.04 20.27 11.73
CA LEU A 14 27.83 19.58 11.25
C LEU A 14 26.59 20.29 11.78
N THR A 15 25.61 20.52 10.91
CA THR A 15 24.26 20.92 11.32
C THR A 15 23.52 19.74 11.92
N PRO A 16 22.43 19.99 12.68
CA PRO A 16 21.39 18.99 12.89
C PRO A 16 20.85 18.46 11.56
N ASP A 17 20.11 17.35 11.62
CA ASP A 17 19.42 16.85 10.44
C ASP A 17 18.27 17.79 10.05
N LEU A 18 18.33 18.31 8.82
CA LEU A 18 17.39 19.30 8.31
C LEU A 18 16.33 18.58 7.46
N ILE A 19 15.10 18.57 7.95
CA ILE A 19 13.94 17.95 7.28
C ILE A 19 13.19 19.01 6.46
N ASP A 20 12.97 20.20 7.05
CA ASP A 20 12.34 21.36 6.41
C ASP A 20 13.28 22.57 6.38
N ALA A 21 13.07 23.48 5.42
CA ALA A 21 13.81 24.75 5.28
C ALA A 21 15.34 24.60 5.12
N VAL A 22 15.78 23.71 4.23
CA VAL A 22 17.20 23.54 3.88
C VAL A 22 17.78 24.85 3.31
N PRO A 23 18.83 25.43 3.91
CA PRO A 23 19.43 26.69 3.43
C PRO A 23 20.18 26.46 2.12
N ALA A 24 20.38 27.50 1.31
CA ALA A 24 21.21 27.40 0.10
C ALA A 24 22.62 26.87 0.44
N TYR A 25 23.05 25.82 -0.26
CA TYR A 25 24.31 25.13 -0.02
C TYR A 25 25.11 24.88 -1.30
N ALA A 26 26.42 24.77 -1.14
CA ALA A 26 27.31 24.22 -2.15
C ALA A 26 27.46 22.70 -1.98
N ILE A 27 27.66 21.96 -3.07
CA ILE A 27 27.87 20.52 -3.03
C ILE A 27 29.23 20.16 -3.64
N LEU A 28 29.97 19.26 -3.00
CA LEU A 28 31.26 18.79 -3.49
C LEU A 28 31.12 17.46 -4.21
N SER A 29 31.45 17.46 -5.50
CA SER A 29 31.66 16.25 -6.30
C SER A 29 33.15 15.93 -6.34
N HIS A 30 33.53 14.71 -5.96
CA HIS A 30 34.93 14.31 -5.90
C HIS A 30 35.11 12.80 -5.98
N THR A 31 36.34 12.36 -6.22
CA THR A 31 36.69 10.93 -6.10
C THR A 31 37.32 10.66 -4.74
N TRP A 32 36.92 9.55 -4.10
CA TRP A 32 37.51 9.13 -2.84
C TRP A 32 38.93 8.59 -3.09
N GLY A 33 39.85 8.96 -2.21
CA GLY A 33 41.18 8.39 -2.11
C GLY A 33 41.18 7.12 -1.25
N ASP A 34 42.30 6.87 -0.56
CA ASP A 34 42.40 5.75 0.37
C ASP A 34 41.42 5.92 1.54
N ALA A 35 40.77 4.82 1.94
CA ALA A 35 39.63 4.85 2.86
C ALA A 35 39.97 5.41 4.26
N ASP A 36 41.22 5.27 4.68
CA ASP A 36 41.76 5.80 5.93
C ASP A 36 42.08 7.30 5.87
N GLN A 37 42.23 7.85 4.66
CA GLN A 37 42.56 9.25 4.39
C GLN A 37 41.34 10.12 4.08
N GLU A 38 40.15 9.54 3.94
CA GLU A 38 38.90 10.30 3.83
C GLU A 38 38.36 10.72 5.20
N VAL A 39 37.74 11.90 5.25
CA VAL A 39 37.08 12.41 6.46
C VAL A 39 35.66 11.86 6.48
N THR A 40 35.35 11.07 7.49
CA THR A 40 34.03 10.48 7.71
C THR A 40 33.16 11.33 8.63
N PHE A 41 31.88 10.99 8.74
CA PHE A 41 30.97 11.60 9.71
C PHE A 41 31.52 11.52 11.14
N ASP A 42 31.99 10.33 11.55
CA ASP A 42 32.59 10.10 12.87
C ASP A 42 33.83 10.96 13.12
N ASP A 43 34.66 11.17 12.10
CA ASP A 43 35.85 12.02 12.21
C ASP A 43 35.49 13.48 12.48
N LEU A 44 34.38 13.98 11.93
CA LEU A 44 33.90 15.34 12.20
C LEU A 44 33.26 15.46 13.58
N VAL A 45 32.42 14.49 13.97
CA VAL A 45 31.80 14.45 15.30
C VAL A 45 32.84 14.41 16.41
N ARG A 46 33.92 13.63 16.22
CA ARG A 46 35.01 13.46 17.21
C ARG A 46 36.16 14.45 17.03
N GLY A 47 36.11 15.33 16.02
CA GLY A 47 37.15 16.33 15.75
C GLY A 47 38.51 15.77 15.31
N ARG A 48 38.55 14.57 14.70
CA ARG A 48 39.78 13.84 14.32
C ARG A 48 40.14 13.94 12.82
N GLY A 49 39.36 14.68 12.04
CA GLY A 49 39.52 14.73 10.58
C GLY A 49 40.63 15.65 10.03
N THR A 50 41.15 16.60 10.81
CA THR A 50 42.02 17.70 10.29
C THR A 50 43.36 17.24 9.74
N GLY A 51 43.88 16.10 10.18
CA GLY A 51 45.15 15.53 9.69
C GLY A 51 45.01 14.66 8.43
N LYS A 52 43.79 14.37 7.98
CA LYS A 52 43.54 13.48 6.84
C LYS A 52 43.62 14.23 5.51
N GLN A 53 44.07 13.57 4.46
CA GLN A 53 44.15 14.19 3.12
C GLN A 53 42.79 14.67 2.60
N GLY A 54 41.70 13.95 2.91
CA GLY A 54 40.33 14.33 2.56
C GLY A 54 39.89 15.68 3.16
N TYR A 55 40.51 16.13 4.25
CA TYR A 55 40.20 17.43 4.85
C TYR A 55 40.52 18.61 3.92
N ARG A 56 41.53 18.46 3.06
CA ARG A 56 41.86 19.47 2.04
C ARG A 56 40.69 19.71 1.08
N LYS A 57 39.94 18.65 0.74
CA LYS A 57 38.76 18.75 -0.13
C LYS A 57 37.63 19.53 0.54
N ILE A 58 37.45 19.33 1.84
CA ILE A 58 36.49 20.07 2.66
C ILE A 58 36.87 21.56 2.71
N GLN A 59 38.14 21.86 2.99
CA GLN A 59 38.64 23.24 3.02
C GLN A 59 38.50 23.93 1.66
N PHE A 60 38.88 23.24 0.58
CA PHE A 60 38.69 23.72 -0.78
C PHE A 60 37.22 24.07 -1.05
N CYS A 61 36.29 23.15 -0.77
CA CYS A 61 34.85 23.37 -0.99
C CYS A 61 34.35 24.57 -0.17
N ARG A 62 34.75 24.65 1.10
CA ARG A 62 34.42 25.78 1.99
C ARG A 62 34.90 27.12 1.43
N GLU A 63 36.16 27.20 0.99
CA GLU A 63 36.72 28.45 0.47
C GLU A 63 36.00 28.92 -0.80
N LYS A 64 35.62 27.99 -1.69
CA LYS A 64 34.84 28.32 -2.89
C LYS A 64 33.41 28.73 -2.53
N ALA A 65 32.74 27.96 -1.67
CA ALA A 65 31.39 28.26 -1.21
C ALA A 65 31.29 29.66 -0.60
N LEU A 66 32.23 30.03 0.27
CA LEU A 66 32.27 31.36 0.89
C LEU A 66 32.48 32.49 -0.12
N ARG A 67 33.31 32.29 -1.15
CA ARG A 67 33.49 33.28 -2.23
C ARG A 67 32.21 33.48 -3.04
N ASP A 68 31.40 32.44 -3.18
CA ASP A 68 30.11 32.48 -3.86
C ASP A 68 28.95 32.86 -2.91
N GLY A 69 29.24 33.27 -1.68
CA GLY A 69 28.23 33.73 -0.70
C GLY A 69 27.45 32.61 -0.01
N LEU A 70 27.90 31.36 -0.10
CA LEU A 70 27.27 30.19 0.50
C LEU A 70 27.95 29.81 1.83
N GLN A 71 27.16 29.75 2.90
CA GLN A 71 27.65 29.40 4.24
C GLN A 71 27.58 27.89 4.54
N HIS A 72 26.78 27.16 3.78
CA HIS A 72 26.54 25.73 3.97
C HIS A 72 27.10 24.92 2.82
N LEU A 73 27.62 23.74 3.12
CA LEU A 73 28.19 22.81 2.14
C LEU A 73 27.76 21.37 2.43
N TRP A 74 27.62 20.55 1.39
CA TRP A 74 27.33 19.13 1.49
C TRP A 74 28.44 18.30 0.87
N ILE A 75 28.88 17.25 1.58
CA ILE A 75 29.93 16.33 1.15
C ILE A 75 29.54 14.91 1.59
N ASP A 76 29.44 13.98 0.64
CA ASP A 76 28.95 12.60 0.84
C ASP A 76 29.79 11.75 1.81
N THR A 77 31.06 12.08 2.01
CA THR A 77 31.95 11.35 2.93
C THR A 77 31.63 11.62 4.39
N CYS A 78 31.16 12.82 4.71
CA CYS A 78 31.04 13.27 6.10
C CYS A 78 29.69 13.88 6.49
N CYS A 79 28.80 14.18 5.54
CA CYS A 79 27.42 14.60 5.83
C CYS A 79 26.46 13.41 6.04
N ILE A 80 26.86 12.20 5.63
CA ILE A 80 26.05 10.98 5.77
C ILE A 80 26.67 10.09 6.85
N ASP A 81 25.88 9.69 7.84
CA ASP A 81 26.27 8.62 8.75
C ASP A 81 26.08 7.27 8.07
N ARG A 82 27.18 6.71 7.58
CA ARG A 82 27.18 5.43 6.88
C ARG A 82 27.03 4.22 7.82
N ALA A 83 27.16 4.41 9.13
CA ALA A 83 26.88 3.37 10.11
C ALA A 83 25.36 3.20 10.34
N ASN A 84 24.59 4.26 10.07
CA ASN A 84 23.13 4.20 10.09
C ASN A 84 22.61 3.75 8.71
N HIS A 85 22.15 2.50 8.63
CA HIS A 85 21.64 1.91 7.38
C HIS A 85 20.37 2.58 6.85
N VAL A 86 19.53 3.12 7.73
CA VAL A 86 18.29 3.84 7.34
C VAL A 86 18.67 5.15 6.66
N GLU A 87 19.53 5.93 7.30
CA GLU A 87 20.02 7.20 6.74
C GLU A 87 20.79 6.99 5.44
N LEU A 88 21.66 5.97 5.39
CA LEU A 88 22.38 5.64 4.16
C LEU A 88 21.42 5.33 3.00
N SER A 89 20.32 4.64 3.29
CA SER A 89 19.30 4.30 2.29
C SER A 89 18.53 5.53 1.80
N GLU A 90 18.10 6.37 2.73
CA GLU A 90 17.44 7.63 2.43
C GLU A 90 18.36 8.57 1.63
N ALA A 91 19.64 8.63 2.01
CA ALA A 91 20.64 9.48 1.37
C ALA A 91 20.91 9.08 -0.07
N ILE A 92 21.04 7.78 -0.35
CA ILE A 92 21.24 7.28 -1.70
C ILE A 92 20.00 7.55 -2.57
N THR A 93 18.80 7.33 -2.04
CA THR A 93 17.54 7.58 -2.77
C THR A 93 17.34 9.08 -3.05
N SER A 94 17.84 9.94 -2.16
CA SER A 94 17.71 11.40 -2.26
C SER A 94 18.87 12.10 -2.97
N MET A 95 19.97 11.39 -3.28
CA MET A 95 21.22 12.00 -3.74
C MET A 95 21.05 12.83 -5.02
N PHE A 96 20.32 12.30 -6.01
CA PHE A 96 20.05 13.04 -7.24
C PHE A 96 19.34 14.37 -6.97
N ARG A 97 18.35 14.36 -6.07
CA ARG A 97 17.62 15.57 -5.66
C ARG A 97 18.54 16.56 -4.95
N TRP A 98 19.40 16.10 -4.05
CA TRP A 98 20.36 16.97 -3.35
C TRP A 98 21.38 17.60 -4.29
N TYR A 99 21.82 16.90 -5.33
CA TYR A 99 22.66 17.49 -6.37
C TYR A 99 21.88 18.51 -7.23
N ARG A 100 20.62 18.21 -7.55
CA ARG A 100 19.76 19.10 -8.33
C ARG A 100 19.44 20.41 -7.63
N GLU A 101 19.22 20.37 -6.32
CA GLU A 101 18.84 21.53 -5.49
C GLU A 101 20.06 22.35 -5.01
N ALA A 102 21.29 21.84 -5.19
CA ALA A 102 22.49 22.57 -4.81
C ALA A 102 22.68 23.86 -5.63
N ALA A 103 23.01 24.96 -4.95
CA ALA A 103 23.22 26.25 -5.60
C ALA A 103 24.48 26.26 -6.49
N ARG A 104 25.51 25.50 -6.07
CA ARG A 104 26.77 25.31 -6.80
C ARG A 104 27.28 23.89 -6.57
N CYS A 105 27.66 23.19 -7.65
CA CYS A 105 28.42 21.94 -7.57
C CYS A 105 29.87 22.22 -7.95
N TYR A 106 30.80 21.97 -7.02
CA TYR A 106 32.24 22.06 -7.27
C TYR A 106 32.79 20.66 -7.50
N VAL A 107 33.40 20.43 -8.65
CA VAL A 107 34.09 19.18 -8.99
C VAL A 107 35.57 19.34 -8.72
N TYR A 108 36.08 18.62 -7.73
CA TYR A 108 37.50 18.64 -7.38
C TYR A 108 38.24 17.43 -7.96
N LEU A 109 39.07 17.69 -8.98
CA LEU A 109 39.81 16.67 -9.73
C LEU A 109 41.22 16.49 -9.16
N ALA A 110 41.36 15.61 -8.17
CA ALA A 110 42.63 15.36 -7.48
C ALA A 110 43.74 14.76 -8.39
N ASP A 111 43.40 14.28 -9.59
CA ASP A 111 44.32 13.68 -10.57
C ASP A 111 44.57 14.56 -11.79
N VAL A 112 44.05 15.79 -11.80
CA VAL A 112 44.31 16.79 -12.84
C VAL A 112 45.16 17.90 -12.23
N SER A 113 46.35 18.10 -12.78
CA SER A 113 47.28 19.14 -12.35
C SER A 113 47.56 20.08 -13.51
N ASP A 114 47.77 21.36 -13.20
CA ASP A 114 48.18 22.37 -14.17
C ASP A 114 49.61 22.82 -13.80
N ASP A 115 50.61 22.12 -14.33
CA ASP A 115 52.03 22.36 -14.03
C ASP A 115 52.48 23.68 -14.70
N GLY A 116 52.42 24.77 -13.93
CA GLY A 116 52.62 26.16 -14.36
C GLY A 116 54.04 26.58 -14.75
N HIS A 117 54.76 25.81 -15.58
CA HIS A 117 56.05 26.21 -16.13
C HIS A 117 56.04 26.22 -17.69
N ASP A 118 56.27 27.44 -18.20
CA ASP A 118 56.59 27.92 -19.55
C ASP A 118 55.57 27.93 -20.71
N SER A 119 55.36 29.18 -21.17
CA SER A 119 55.11 29.75 -22.51
C SER A 119 53.93 29.27 -23.38
N GLU A 120 52.99 30.20 -23.57
CA GLU A 120 52.14 30.51 -24.75
C GLU A 120 51.18 29.46 -25.37
N LEU A 121 51.17 28.20 -24.94
CA LEU A 121 50.17 27.19 -25.40
C LEU A 121 49.29 26.68 -24.25
N VAL A 122 48.59 27.60 -23.57
CA VAL A 122 47.95 27.39 -22.25
C VAL A 122 46.63 26.59 -22.29
N ARG A 123 45.97 26.41 -23.45
CA ARG A 123 44.62 25.80 -23.50
C ARG A 123 44.58 24.26 -23.50
N TYR A 124 45.69 23.56 -23.75
CA TYR A 124 45.65 22.12 -24.06
C TYR A 124 46.35 21.19 -23.05
N ARG A 125 47.05 21.70 -22.01
CA ARG A 125 47.85 20.84 -21.12
C ARG A 125 47.04 20.07 -20.08
N TRP A 126 46.14 20.73 -19.35
CA TRP A 126 45.26 20.05 -18.39
C TRP A 126 44.16 19.25 -19.09
N GLU A 127 43.86 19.53 -20.36
CA GLU A 127 42.81 18.86 -21.12
C GLU A 127 43.06 17.36 -21.24
N ASP A 128 44.30 16.94 -21.50
CA ASP A 128 44.68 15.53 -21.56
C ASP A 128 44.51 14.82 -20.21
N ALA A 129 44.91 15.47 -19.11
CA ALA A 129 44.73 14.95 -17.76
C ALA A 129 43.25 14.91 -17.39
N PHE A 130 42.48 15.94 -17.78
CA PHE A 130 41.04 16.03 -17.60
C PHE A 130 40.31 14.90 -18.32
N ARG A 131 40.63 14.64 -19.60
CA ARG A 131 40.10 13.50 -20.37
C ARG A 131 40.38 12.15 -19.72
N LYS A 132 41.56 12.01 -19.08
CA LYS A 132 42.00 10.78 -18.41
C LYS A 132 41.56 10.70 -16.94
N SER A 133 40.91 11.72 -16.40
CA SER A 133 40.56 11.77 -14.98
C SER A 133 39.68 10.59 -14.59
N ARG A 134 39.96 10.00 -13.43
CA ARG A 134 39.17 8.92 -12.84
C ARG A 134 37.73 9.35 -12.56
N TRP A 135 37.46 10.65 -12.43
CA TRP A 135 36.12 11.18 -12.19
C TRP A 135 35.11 10.74 -13.26
N TRP A 136 35.52 10.69 -14.54
CA TRP A 136 34.67 10.24 -15.65
C TRP A 136 34.32 8.75 -15.59
N ARG A 137 35.12 7.95 -14.88
CA ARG A 137 34.96 6.50 -14.79
C ARG A 137 34.20 6.06 -13.55
N ARG A 138 33.64 6.96 -12.74
CA ARG A 138 32.88 6.61 -11.53
C ARG A 138 31.37 6.60 -11.84
N GLY A 139 30.64 5.64 -11.29
CA GLY A 139 29.19 5.53 -11.49
C GLY A 139 28.43 6.75 -10.95
N TRP A 140 28.65 7.08 -9.67
CA TRP A 140 27.95 8.17 -8.97
C TRP A 140 28.15 9.54 -9.60
N THR A 141 29.35 9.84 -10.13
CA THR A 141 29.67 11.14 -10.76
C THR A 141 28.80 11.46 -11.98
N LEU A 142 28.08 10.47 -12.53
CA LEU A 142 27.09 10.70 -13.57
C LEU A 142 25.92 11.55 -13.07
N GLN A 143 25.39 11.25 -11.89
CA GLN A 143 24.33 12.06 -11.27
C GLN A 143 24.88 13.43 -10.87
N GLU A 144 26.12 13.48 -10.39
CA GLU A 144 26.79 14.71 -9.96
C GLU A 144 27.07 15.67 -11.14
N LEU A 145 27.15 15.15 -12.36
CA LEU A 145 27.27 15.92 -13.60
C LEU A 145 25.90 16.43 -14.09
N LEU A 146 24.92 15.53 -14.12
CA LEU A 146 23.63 15.76 -14.79
C LEU A 146 22.63 16.51 -13.92
N ALA A 147 22.54 16.19 -12.63
CA ALA A 147 21.52 16.73 -11.75
C ALA A 147 21.70 18.23 -11.45
N PRO A 148 22.91 18.76 -11.13
CA PRO A 148 23.05 20.17 -10.77
C PRO A 148 22.88 21.11 -11.96
N ALA A 149 22.22 22.23 -11.75
CA ALA A 149 22.15 23.31 -12.74
C ALA A 149 23.53 23.96 -13.02
N SER A 150 24.40 24.02 -12.01
CA SER A 150 25.73 24.62 -12.10
C SER A 150 26.81 23.65 -11.63
N VAL A 151 27.75 23.32 -12.51
CA VAL A 151 28.91 22.46 -12.21
C VAL A 151 30.19 23.17 -12.65
N GLU A 152 31.14 23.34 -11.74
CA GLU A 152 32.44 23.96 -11.98
C GLU A 152 33.59 22.99 -11.67
N PHE A 153 34.54 22.85 -12.60
CA PHE A 153 35.66 21.92 -12.51
C PHE A 153 36.93 22.62 -12.03
N PHE A 154 37.61 21.97 -11.08
CA PHE A 154 38.85 22.48 -10.50
C PHE A 154 39.94 21.42 -10.48
N SER A 155 41.18 21.86 -10.69
CA SER A 155 42.39 21.01 -10.57
C SER A 155 42.69 20.66 -9.11
N ARG A 156 43.67 19.77 -8.90
CA ARG A 156 44.23 19.43 -7.59
C ARG A 156 44.77 20.64 -6.83
N GLU A 157 45.19 21.69 -7.53
CA GLU A 157 45.70 22.95 -6.95
C GLU A 157 44.56 23.95 -6.67
N GLY A 158 43.31 23.59 -6.98
CA GLY A 158 42.13 24.44 -6.76
C GLY A 158 41.93 25.52 -7.83
N MET A 159 42.61 25.38 -8.98
CA MET A 159 42.49 26.26 -10.14
C MET A 159 41.28 25.88 -10.99
N ARG A 160 40.52 26.88 -11.45
CA ARG A 160 39.28 26.68 -12.21
C ARG A 160 39.61 26.31 -13.66
N LEU A 161 39.21 25.12 -14.08
CA LEU A 161 39.41 24.59 -15.44
C LEU A 161 38.29 25.04 -16.38
N GLY A 162 37.07 25.15 -15.86
CA GLY A 162 35.89 25.59 -16.60
C GLY A 162 34.59 25.18 -15.92
N SER A 163 33.45 25.46 -16.55
CA SER A 163 32.14 24.98 -16.12
C SER A 163 31.58 23.95 -17.09
N LYS A 164 30.54 23.23 -16.67
CA LYS A 164 29.77 22.32 -17.54
C LYS A 164 29.35 22.99 -18.86
N LYS A 165 29.01 24.28 -18.81
CA LYS A 165 28.65 25.07 -20.00
C LYS A 165 29.86 25.40 -20.88
N THR A 166 30.99 25.83 -20.31
CA THR A 166 32.16 26.20 -21.13
C THR A 166 32.89 25.00 -21.70
N LEU A 167 32.73 23.82 -21.07
CA LEU A 167 33.38 22.56 -21.46
C LEU A 167 32.41 21.55 -22.09
N GLU A 168 31.19 21.97 -22.46
CA GLU A 168 30.14 21.04 -22.93
C GLU A 168 30.56 20.17 -24.12
N ALA A 169 31.34 20.72 -25.06
CA ALA A 169 31.86 19.97 -26.20
C ALA A 169 32.87 18.90 -25.78
N LEU A 170 33.79 19.25 -24.89
CA LEU A 170 34.80 18.34 -24.33
C LEU A 170 34.14 17.24 -23.48
N ILE A 171 33.16 17.60 -22.66
CA ILE A 171 32.39 16.66 -21.83
C ILE A 171 31.58 15.70 -22.70
N HIS A 172 30.94 16.21 -23.76
CA HIS A 172 30.24 15.39 -24.74
C HIS A 172 31.19 14.38 -25.41
N GLU A 173 32.39 14.81 -25.80
CA GLU A 173 33.38 13.93 -26.41
C GLU A 173 33.83 12.81 -25.45
N ILE A 174 34.07 13.14 -24.18
CA ILE A 174 34.50 12.16 -23.15
C ILE A 174 33.38 11.17 -22.80
N THR A 175 32.15 11.66 -22.63
CA THR A 175 31.06 10.89 -22.02
C THR A 175 30.00 10.38 -23.00
N GLN A 176 30.01 10.90 -24.23
CA GLN A 176 28.97 10.68 -25.24
C GLN A 176 27.56 11.13 -24.80
N ILE A 177 27.45 11.92 -23.71
CA ILE A 177 26.19 12.49 -23.23
C ILE A 177 25.81 13.66 -24.15
N PRO A 178 24.59 13.71 -24.70
CA PRO A 178 24.15 14.82 -25.56
C PRO A 178 24.32 16.18 -24.89
N ILE A 179 24.77 17.18 -25.66
CA ILE A 179 24.92 18.57 -25.16
C ILE A 179 23.60 19.10 -24.58
N ALA A 180 22.46 18.71 -25.16
CA ALA A 180 21.13 19.01 -24.65
C ALA A 180 20.94 18.56 -23.17
N ALA A 181 21.33 17.33 -22.83
CA ALA A 181 21.27 16.84 -21.46
C ALA A 181 22.25 17.60 -20.54
N LEU A 182 23.44 17.95 -21.02
CA LEU A 182 24.41 18.74 -20.25
C LEU A 182 23.92 20.17 -19.95
N ARG A 183 23.09 20.74 -20.83
CA ARG A 183 22.45 22.05 -20.65
C ARG A 183 21.23 22.03 -19.73
N GLY A 184 20.81 20.86 -19.27
CA GLY A 184 19.70 20.71 -18.32
C GLY A 184 18.33 20.49 -18.96
N GLU A 185 18.27 20.07 -20.23
CA GLU A 185 17.02 19.57 -20.81
C GLU A 185 16.45 18.41 -19.96
N PRO A 186 15.12 18.30 -19.81
CA PRO A 186 14.51 17.23 -19.04
C PRO A 186 15.03 15.85 -19.48
N LEU A 187 15.56 15.06 -18.53
CA LEU A 187 16.13 13.74 -18.86
C LEU A 187 15.09 12.77 -19.43
N SER A 188 13.80 13.01 -19.17
CA SER A 188 12.67 12.29 -19.76
C SER A 188 12.59 12.42 -21.29
N GLY A 189 13.16 13.47 -21.88
CA GLY A 189 13.24 13.66 -23.33
C GLY A 189 14.25 12.73 -24.02
N PHE A 190 15.05 11.98 -23.26
CA PHE A 190 15.98 10.98 -23.78
C PHE A 190 15.44 9.58 -23.50
N THR A 191 15.63 8.69 -24.47
CA THR A 191 15.20 7.30 -24.34
C THR A 191 15.89 6.63 -23.16
N VAL A 192 15.23 5.62 -22.59
CA VAL A 192 15.82 4.79 -21.53
C VAL A 192 17.17 4.23 -21.97
N ASP A 193 17.26 3.72 -23.21
CA ASP A 193 18.49 3.11 -23.73
C ASP A 193 19.61 4.13 -23.92
N GLU A 194 19.29 5.38 -24.28
CA GLU A 194 20.28 6.47 -24.29
C GLU A 194 20.80 6.77 -22.88
N ARG A 195 19.89 6.89 -21.91
CA ARG A 195 20.25 7.16 -20.51
C ARG A 195 21.07 6.03 -19.88
N LEU A 196 20.75 4.78 -20.19
CA LEU A 196 21.54 3.62 -19.79
C LEU A 196 22.94 3.64 -20.42
N ARG A 197 23.06 4.01 -21.70
CA ARG A 197 24.35 4.11 -22.40
C ARG A 197 25.30 5.15 -21.79
N TRP A 198 24.80 6.17 -21.09
CA TRP A 198 25.64 7.15 -20.38
C TRP A 198 26.47 6.55 -19.23
N THR A 199 26.17 5.31 -18.83
CA THR A 199 26.96 4.55 -17.84
C THR A 199 28.13 3.79 -18.43
N ASN A 200 28.24 3.70 -19.76
CA ASN A 200 29.30 2.95 -20.41
C ASN A 200 30.69 3.46 -19.98
N GLY A 201 31.56 2.53 -19.61
CA GLY A 201 32.92 2.84 -19.13
C GLY A 201 33.01 3.31 -17.67
N ARG A 202 31.89 3.42 -16.95
CA ARG A 202 31.86 3.76 -15.52
C ARG A 202 31.94 2.51 -14.63
N GLN A 203 32.55 2.68 -13.46
CA GLN A 203 32.84 1.66 -12.48
C GLN A 203 32.33 2.08 -11.09
N THR A 204 31.92 1.10 -10.30
CA THR A 204 31.42 1.28 -8.93
C THR A 204 32.17 0.38 -7.96
N LYS A 205 32.23 0.76 -6.68
CA LYS A 205 32.94 -0.03 -5.66
C LYS A 205 32.12 -1.24 -5.22
N LYS A 206 30.81 -1.06 -5.04
CA LYS A 206 29.84 -2.13 -4.85
C LYS A 206 29.16 -2.45 -6.17
N MET A 207 28.82 -3.71 -6.40
CA MET A 207 28.21 -4.13 -7.67
C MET A 207 26.82 -3.53 -7.85
N GLU A 208 26.06 -3.42 -6.77
CA GLU A 208 24.70 -2.89 -6.72
C GLU A 208 24.64 -1.40 -7.07
N ASP A 209 25.71 -0.65 -6.76
CA ASP A 209 25.79 0.78 -7.08
C ASP A 209 25.71 1.05 -8.59
N LYS A 210 25.97 0.05 -9.47
CA LYS A 210 25.73 0.17 -10.91
C LYS A 210 24.26 0.50 -11.22
N ALA A 211 23.34 -0.03 -10.40
CA ALA A 211 21.92 0.25 -10.50
C ALA A 211 21.56 1.51 -9.71
N TYR A 212 22.08 1.66 -8.49
CA TYR A 212 21.66 2.77 -7.62
C TYR A 212 22.12 4.14 -8.12
N CYS A 213 23.26 4.22 -8.81
CA CYS A 213 23.70 5.46 -9.45
C CYS A 213 22.84 5.87 -10.67
N LEU A 214 21.82 5.09 -11.04
CA LEU A 214 20.90 5.40 -12.14
C LEU A 214 19.50 5.83 -11.69
N LEU A 215 19.15 5.70 -10.42
CA LEU A 215 17.78 5.91 -9.93
C LEU A 215 17.20 7.27 -10.33
N GLY A 216 17.91 8.35 -10.02
CA GLY A 216 17.46 9.70 -10.37
C GLY A 216 17.57 10.04 -11.86
N ILE A 217 18.41 9.34 -12.61
CA ILE A 217 18.57 9.54 -14.07
C ILE A 217 17.42 8.87 -14.83
N LEU A 218 17.02 7.68 -14.38
CA LEU A 218 15.93 6.92 -14.97
C LEU A 218 14.56 7.29 -14.40
N ASP A 219 14.54 8.10 -13.34
CA ASP A 219 13.34 8.51 -12.61
C ASP A 219 12.59 7.31 -12.01
N VAL A 220 13.36 6.46 -11.33
CA VAL A 220 12.89 5.21 -10.72
C VAL A 220 13.29 5.18 -9.26
N SER A 221 12.35 4.88 -8.37
CA SER A 221 12.63 4.57 -6.97
C SER A 221 12.75 3.07 -6.76
N MET A 222 13.71 2.58 -5.98
CA MET A 222 13.80 1.18 -5.53
C MET A 222 14.56 1.05 -4.22
N SER A 223 14.16 0.09 -3.37
CA SER A 223 14.83 -0.17 -2.09
C SER A 223 16.23 -0.76 -2.31
N LEU A 224 17.22 -0.24 -1.57
CA LEU A 224 18.61 -0.67 -1.63
C LEU A 224 18.80 -1.97 -0.85
N ARG A 225 19.44 -2.95 -1.47
CA ARG A 225 19.72 -4.27 -0.87
C ARG A 225 21.17 -4.64 -1.15
N TYR A 226 22.09 -4.04 -0.40
CA TYR A 226 23.50 -4.40 -0.48
C TYR A 226 23.71 -5.87 -0.10
N GLY A 227 24.36 -6.64 -0.97
CA GLY A 227 24.47 -8.11 -0.89
C GLY A 227 23.69 -8.84 -1.97
N GLU A 228 22.83 -8.16 -2.74
CA GLU A 228 22.06 -8.77 -3.84
C GLU A 228 22.85 -8.90 -5.17
N GLY A 229 24.01 -8.24 -5.29
CA GLY A 229 24.87 -8.33 -6.47
C GLY A 229 24.20 -7.82 -7.76
N GLU A 230 24.33 -8.58 -8.86
CA GLU A 230 23.78 -8.20 -10.18
C GLU A 230 22.24 -8.15 -10.20
N LYS A 231 21.57 -8.75 -9.22
CA LYS A 231 20.10 -8.69 -9.09
C LYS A 231 19.58 -7.25 -8.93
N ALA A 232 20.39 -6.35 -8.39
CA ALA A 232 20.06 -4.93 -8.29
C ALA A 232 19.80 -4.32 -9.68
N LEU A 233 20.62 -4.67 -10.67
CA LEU A 233 20.46 -4.19 -12.04
C LEU A 233 19.23 -4.80 -12.72
N ALA A 234 18.97 -6.09 -12.52
CA ALA A 234 17.77 -6.74 -13.03
C ALA A 234 16.48 -6.11 -12.46
N ARG A 235 16.47 -5.74 -11.18
CA ARG A 235 15.36 -5.02 -10.56
C ARG A 235 15.18 -3.62 -11.15
N LEU A 236 16.28 -2.90 -11.39
CA LEU A 236 16.23 -1.61 -12.07
C LEU A 236 15.64 -1.74 -13.47
N GLU A 237 16.13 -2.68 -14.27
CA GLU A 237 15.63 -2.95 -15.62
C GLU A 237 14.14 -3.33 -15.61
N ALA A 238 13.69 -4.13 -14.65
CA ALA A 238 12.28 -4.48 -14.49
C ALA A 238 11.42 -3.24 -14.20
N LYS A 239 11.87 -2.36 -13.30
CA LYS A 239 11.16 -1.11 -13.01
C LYS A 239 11.13 -0.17 -14.21
N VAL A 240 12.25 -0.07 -14.92
CA VAL A 240 12.38 0.73 -16.13
C VAL A 240 11.45 0.22 -17.24
N LYS A 241 11.35 -1.10 -17.44
CA LYS A 241 10.41 -1.72 -18.39
C LYS A 241 8.94 -1.54 -17.99
N GLY A 242 8.66 -1.55 -16.68
CA GLY A 242 7.35 -1.19 -16.12
C GLY A 242 6.97 0.26 -16.44
N SER A 243 7.90 1.20 -16.27
CA SER A 243 7.71 2.62 -16.57
C SER A 243 7.73 2.95 -18.07
N SER A 244 8.43 2.19 -18.91
CA SER A 244 8.53 2.46 -20.36
C SER A 244 7.30 2.03 -21.15
N ARG A 245 6.47 1.12 -20.62
CA ARG A 245 5.16 0.78 -21.20
C ARG A 245 4.16 1.94 -21.16
N VAL A 246 4.38 2.92 -20.29
CA VAL A 246 3.57 4.15 -20.20
C VAL A 246 4.01 5.21 -21.22
N LYS A 247 5.27 5.18 -21.69
CA LYS A 247 5.89 6.32 -22.42
C LYS A 247 6.19 6.09 -23.91
N SER A 248 5.70 5.01 -24.51
CA SER A 248 6.00 4.65 -25.92
C SER A 248 4.88 5.05 -26.88
N ALA A 249 4.51 6.33 -26.92
CA ALA A 249 3.83 6.93 -28.06
C ALA A 249 4.05 8.44 -28.01
N ASN A 250 4.98 8.97 -28.80
CA ASN A 250 4.87 10.33 -29.32
C ASN A 250 5.78 10.56 -30.53
N VAL A 251 5.18 11.02 -31.62
CA VAL A 251 5.81 11.88 -32.62
C VAL A 251 4.91 13.11 -32.81
N SER A 252 5.47 14.24 -32.37
CA SER A 252 5.29 15.65 -32.77
C SER A 252 3.92 16.36 -32.74
N PHE A 253 3.95 17.53 -32.06
CA PHE A 253 3.08 18.73 -32.07
C PHE A 253 1.83 18.76 -31.17
N SER A 254 2.01 19.24 -29.92
CA SER A 254 1.21 20.24 -29.15
C SER A 254 1.32 20.01 -27.62
N ASP A 255 2.46 20.40 -27.05
CA ASP A 255 2.93 19.91 -25.73
C ASP A 255 2.24 20.48 -24.47
N GLU A 256 1.36 21.47 -24.56
CA GLU A 256 0.69 22.03 -23.37
C GLU A 256 -0.67 21.39 -23.03
N GLU A 257 -1.37 20.81 -24.01
CA GLU A 257 -2.64 20.11 -23.78
C GLU A 257 -2.42 18.60 -23.54
N ALA A 258 -1.42 17.99 -24.19
CA ALA A 258 -1.08 16.58 -24.02
C ALA A 258 -0.48 16.28 -22.63
N SER A 259 0.38 17.15 -22.10
CA SER A 259 0.97 16.98 -20.75
C SER A 259 -0.10 16.99 -19.65
N LYS A 260 -1.12 17.83 -19.76
CA LYS A 260 -2.27 17.84 -18.84
C LYS A 260 -3.18 16.63 -19.02
N LEU A 261 -3.31 16.10 -20.24
CA LEU A 261 -4.14 14.92 -20.52
C LEU A 261 -3.52 13.62 -19.98
N ASP A 262 -2.19 13.50 -20.07
CA ASP A 262 -1.41 12.32 -19.66
C ASP A 262 -1.37 12.17 -18.12
N THR A 263 -1.12 13.28 -17.39
CA THR A 263 -1.17 13.28 -15.91
C THR A 263 -2.57 12.97 -15.37
N ASN A 264 -3.60 13.49 -16.05
CA ASN A 264 -5.01 13.26 -15.70
C ASN A 264 -5.47 11.81 -16.01
N GLN A 265 -4.77 11.11 -16.90
CA GLN A 265 -5.06 9.71 -17.24
C GLN A 265 -4.43 8.74 -16.23
N ASP A 266 -3.21 8.99 -15.77
CA ASP A 266 -2.58 8.21 -14.70
C ASP A 266 -3.36 8.34 -13.37
N GLU A 267 -3.79 9.56 -13.02
CA GLU A 267 -4.65 9.78 -11.86
C GLU A 267 -6.00 9.06 -11.99
N LEU A 268 -6.59 9.04 -13.20
CA LEU A 268 -7.81 8.30 -13.49
C LEU A 268 -7.63 6.79 -13.31
N ILE A 269 -6.51 6.23 -13.78
CA ILE A 269 -6.21 4.80 -13.64
C ILE A 269 -5.99 4.44 -12.18
N HIS A 270 -5.24 5.25 -11.43
CA HIS A 270 -5.04 5.07 -9.99
C HIS A 270 -6.36 5.16 -9.21
N TRP A 271 -7.23 6.10 -9.59
CA TRP A 271 -8.58 6.23 -9.03
C TRP A 271 -9.48 5.04 -9.41
N LEU A 272 -9.32 4.46 -10.62
CA LEU A 272 -10.08 3.29 -11.07
C LEU A 272 -9.67 1.99 -10.35
N ALA A 273 -8.39 1.82 -10.07
CA ALA A 273 -7.82 0.59 -9.57
C ALA A 273 -6.96 0.84 -8.31
N PRO A 274 -7.59 1.21 -7.17
CA PRO A 274 -6.87 1.42 -5.92
C PRO A 274 -6.22 0.13 -5.40
N ALA A 275 -6.86 -1.02 -5.66
CA ALA A 275 -6.33 -2.34 -5.36
C ALA A 275 -5.22 -2.72 -6.38
N ARG A 276 -3.99 -2.85 -5.89
CA ARG A 276 -2.79 -3.01 -6.73
C ARG A 276 -2.54 -4.47 -7.13
N SER A 277 -3.43 -5.00 -7.97
CA SER A 277 -3.35 -6.39 -8.46
C SER A 277 -2.02 -6.74 -9.14
N GLU A 278 -1.35 -5.79 -9.80
CA GLU A 278 -0.04 -6.01 -10.42
C GLU A 278 1.08 -6.23 -9.37
N GLU A 279 1.01 -5.54 -8.22
CA GLU A 279 1.99 -5.71 -7.14
C GLU A 279 1.83 -7.09 -6.50
N LEU A 280 0.59 -7.49 -6.19
CA LEU A 280 0.29 -8.83 -5.68
C LEU A 280 0.71 -9.92 -6.66
N HIS A 281 0.46 -9.71 -7.96
CA HIS A 281 0.91 -10.63 -9.00
C HIS A 281 2.43 -10.78 -9.00
N THR A 282 3.16 -9.66 -9.00
CA THR A 282 4.63 -9.65 -9.00
C THR A 282 5.20 -10.35 -7.78
N LYS A 283 4.65 -10.07 -6.59
CA LYS A 283 5.03 -10.72 -5.33
C LYS A 283 4.78 -12.23 -5.37
N THR A 284 3.57 -12.63 -5.78
CA THR A 284 3.18 -14.05 -5.87
C THR A 284 4.05 -14.79 -6.89
N ALA A 285 4.25 -14.21 -8.07
CA ALA A 285 5.08 -14.78 -9.13
C ALA A 285 6.55 -14.93 -8.70
N ALA A 286 7.08 -14.00 -7.90
CA ALA A 286 8.44 -14.09 -7.37
C ALA A 286 8.62 -15.25 -6.36
N SER A 287 7.56 -15.60 -5.63
CA SER A 287 7.56 -16.70 -4.65
C SER A 287 7.26 -18.08 -5.27
N ARG A 288 6.86 -18.13 -6.55
CA ARG A 288 6.48 -19.37 -7.24
C ARG A 288 7.70 -20.23 -7.58
N HIS A 289 7.63 -21.52 -7.27
CA HIS A 289 8.64 -22.48 -7.72
C HIS A 289 8.48 -22.75 -9.23
N PRO A 290 9.56 -22.72 -10.05
CA PRO A 290 9.47 -22.79 -11.51
C PRO A 290 8.69 -23.99 -12.07
N ASP A 291 8.78 -25.14 -11.41
CA ASP A 291 8.19 -26.40 -11.86
C ASP A 291 6.73 -26.62 -11.42
N THR A 292 6.15 -25.69 -10.66
CA THR A 292 4.77 -25.83 -10.13
C THR A 292 3.70 -25.27 -11.09
N GLY A 293 2.58 -25.96 -11.21
CA GLY A 293 1.43 -25.57 -12.04
C GLY A 293 1.64 -25.76 -13.55
N VAL A 294 2.73 -26.41 -13.96
CA VAL A 294 3.08 -26.61 -15.38
C VAL A 294 2.13 -27.59 -16.07
N SER A 295 1.73 -28.67 -15.40
CA SER A 295 0.78 -29.66 -15.93
C SER A 295 -0.58 -29.02 -16.24
N PHE A 296 -1.09 -28.18 -15.33
CA PHE A 296 -2.32 -27.44 -15.53
C PHE A 296 -2.22 -26.41 -16.66
N THR A 297 -1.15 -25.61 -16.67
CA THR A 297 -1.01 -24.51 -17.64
C THR A 297 -0.70 -24.99 -19.05
N SER A 298 -0.03 -26.13 -19.19
CA SER A 298 0.31 -26.73 -20.49
C SER A 298 -0.78 -27.68 -21.02
N GLY A 299 -1.71 -28.12 -20.17
CA GLY A 299 -2.83 -28.98 -20.53
C GLY A 299 -4.18 -28.27 -20.44
N PRO A 300 -4.94 -28.41 -19.33
CA PRO A 300 -6.29 -27.86 -19.17
C PRO A 300 -6.45 -26.39 -19.57
N LEU A 301 -5.53 -25.53 -19.14
CA LEU A 301 -5.58 -24.10 -19.47
C LEU A 301 -5.40 -23.87 -20.97
N LEU A 302 -4.38 -24.47 -21.58
CA LEU A 302 -4.09 -24.29 -23.01
C LEU A 302 -5.22 -24.83 -23.87
N GLN A 303 -5.80 -25.98 -23.50
CA GLN A 303 -6.99 -26.52 -24.15
C GLN A 303 -8.16 -25.54 -24.05
N TRP A 304 -8.38 -24.94 -22.88
CA TRP A 304 -9.41 -23.92 -22.71
C TRP A 304 -9.12 -22.69 -23.58
N LEU A 305 -7.92 -22.15 -23.58
CA LEU A 305 -7.57 -20.96 -24.39
C LEU A 305 -7.69 -21.18 -25.91
N THR A 306 -7.48 -22.41 -26.40
CA THR A 306 -7.40 -22.70 -27.85
C THR A 306 -8.68 -23.30 -28.45
N GLN A 307 -9.60 -23.81 -27.62
CA GLN A 307 -10.86 -24.36 -28.09
C GLN A 307 -11.71 -23.29 -28.79
N LYS A 308 -12.18 -23.58 -30.01
CA LYS A 308 -13.13 -22.72 -30.74
C LYS A 308 -14.49 -22.70 -30.03
N ARG A 309 -15.09 -21.52 -29.88
CA ARG A 309 -16.35 -21.31 -29.17
C ARG A 309 -17.15 -20.21 -29.83
N ASP A 310 -18.47 -20.37 -29.77
CA ASP A 310 -19.44 -19.39 -30.24
C ASP A 310 -20.19 -18.71 -29.07
N GLN A 311 -19.81 -19.03 -27.83
CA GLN A 311 -20.45 -18.56 -26.59
C GLN A 311 -19.43 -18.34 -25.47
N ALA A 312 -19.85 -17.57 -24.47
CA ALA A 312 -19.08 -17.26 -23.27
C ALA A 312 -18.76 -18.52 -22.46
N SER A 313 -17.67 -18.51 -21.71
CA SER A 313 -17.29 -19.67 -20.88
C SER A 313 -16.69 -19.27 -19.55
N LEU A 314 -16.96 -20.13 -18.56
CA LEU A 314 -16.47 -20.00 -17.19
C LEU A 314 -15.60 -21.22 -16.84
N MET A 315 -14.38 -20.98 -16.38
CA MET A 315 -13.55 -21.99 -15.72
C MET A 315 -13.51 -21.69 -14.22
N TRP A 316 -13.83 -22.69 -13.41
CA TRP A 316 -13.86 -22.59 -11.96
C TRP A 316 -12.82 -23.54 -11.38
N ILE A 317 -11.83 -23.02 -10.68
CA ILE A 317 -10.80 -23.81 -10.00
C ILE A 317 -11.12 -23.82 -8.52
N ASN A 318 -11.42 -24.99 -7.98
CA ASN A 318 -11.74 -25.17 -6.57
C ASN A 318 -10.63 -25.94 -5.82
N GLY A 319 -10.50 -25.72 -4.51
CA GLY A 319 -9.55 -26.46 -3.68
C GLY A 319 -9.52 -25.98 -2.23
N LYS A 320 -9.10 -26.83 -1.30
CA LYS A 320 -8.98 -26.50 0.14
C LYS A 320 -8.09 -25.27 0.38
N SER A 321 -8.23 -24.61 1.54
CA SER A 321 -7.33 -23.52 1.95
C SER A 321 -5.88 -24.02 1.99
N GLY A 322 -4.93 -23.26 1.45
CA GLY A 322 -3.50 -23.65 1.42
C GLY A 322 -3.06 -24.64 0.35
N THR A 323 -3.90 -24.99 -0.64
CA THR A 323 -3.54 -25.88 -1.77
C THR A 323 -2.69 -25.21 -2.86
N GLY A 324 -2.42 -23.91 -2.77
CA GLY A 324 -1.60 -23.17 -3.77
C GLY A 324 -2.38 -22.53 -4.92
N LYS A 325 -3.70 -22.33 -4.80
CA LYS A 325 -4.55 -21.70 -5.84
C LYS A 325 -4.02 -20.35 -6.33
N THR A 326 -3.67 -19.44 -5.43
CA THR A 326 -3.13 -18.11 -5.76
C THR A 326 -1.78 -18.20 -6.51
N THR A 327 -0.94 -19.16 -6.13
CA THR A 327 0.32 -19.46 -6.84
C THR A 327 0.04 -19.97 -8.24
N LEU A 328 -0.89 -20.92 -8.41
CA LEU A 328 -1.33 -21.40 -9.72
C LEU A 328 -1.93 -20.27 -10.56
N PHE A 329 -2.76 -19.42 -9.95
CA PHE A 329 -3.36 -18.25 -10.60
C PHE A 329 -2.30 -17.30 -11.15
N SER A 330 -1.21 -17.04 -10.42
CA SER A 330 -0.10 -16.25 -10.98
C SER A 330 0.49 -16.87 -12.26
N HIS A 331 0.60 -18.21 -12.32
CA HIS A 331 1.09 -18.92 -13.51
C HIS A 331 0.10 -18.82 -14.66
N ILE A 332 -1.19 -18.94 -14.36
CA ILE A 332 -2.28 -18.74 -15.33
C ILE A 332 -2.19 -17.32 -15.93
N VAL A 333 -2.06 -16.28 -15.11
CA VAL A 333 -1.94 -14.89 -15.58
C VAL A 333 -0.75 -14.72 -16.54
N ASP A 334 0.43 -15.23 -16.19
CA ASP A 334 1.63 -15.16 -17.05
C ASP A 334 1.42 -15.86 -18.41
N LYS A 335 0.80 -17.04 -18.39
CA LYS A 335 0.55 -17.84 -19.60
C LYS A 335 -0.53 -17.22 -20.47
N THR A 336 -1.60 -16.70 -19.88
CA THR A 336 -2.67 -16.01 -20.60
C THR A 336 -2.18 -14.69 -21.21
N ARG A 337 -1.32 -13.94 -20.50
CA ARG A 337 -0.62 -12.77 -21.05
C ARG A 337 0.28 -13.14 -22.23
N SER A 338 1.04 -14.24 -22.10
CA SER A 338 1.88 -14.73 -23.20
C SER A 338 1.04 -15.18 -24.40
N PHE A 339 -0.10 -15.80 -24.15
CA PHE A 339 -1.05 -16.23 -25.18
C PHE A 339 -1.66 -15.04 -25.93
N SER A 340 -2.07 -13.96 -25.25
CA SER A 340 -2.64 -12.79 -25.92
C SER A 340 -1.67 -12.07 -26.85
N LEU A 341 -0.36 -12.12 -26.56
CA LEU A 341 0.68 -11.64 -27.47
C LEU A 341 0.74 -12.46 -28.77
N SER A 342 0.35 -13.73 -28.73
CA SER A 342 0.35 -14.63 -29.89
C SER A 342 -0.96 -14.63 -30.70
N VAL A 343 -2.07 -14.16 -30.11
CA VAL A 343 -3.39 -14.11 -30.74
C VAL A 343 -3.90 -12.66 -30.74
N PRO A 344 -3.73 -11.92 -31.85
CA PRO A 344 -4.17 -10.53 -31.97
C PRO A 344 -5.64 -10.33 -31.60
N SER A 345 -5.95 -9.16 -31.03
CA SER A 345 -7.30 -8.79 -30.57
C SER A 345 -7.84 -9.64 -29.42
N THR A 346 -6.97 -10.22 -28.58
CA THR A 346 -7.36 -10.87 -27.32
C THR A 346 -7.09 -9.95 -26.15
N ALA A 347 -8.13 -9.55 -25.42
CA ALA A 347 -7.98 -8.77 -24.19
C ALA A 347 -7.72 -9.67 -22.99
N VAL A 348 -6.85 -9.24 -22.09
CA VAL A 348 -6.56 -9.95 -20.83
C VAL A 348 -6.53 -8.96 -19.69
N ALA A 349 -7.31 -9.25 -18.65
CA ALA A 349 -7.28 -8.53 -17.38
C ALA A 349 -7.46 -9.51 -16.23
N TYR A 350 -6.93 -9.16 -15.06
CA TYR A 350 -7.00 -10.01 -13.88
C TYR A 350 -7.12 -9.22 -12.58
N HIS A 351 -7.61 -9.86 -11.53
CA HIS A 351 -7.73 -9.26 -10.21
C HIS A 351 -7.50 -10.28 -9.10
N TYR A 352 -6.89 -9.84 -8.01
CA TYR A 352 -6.70 -10.63 -6.79
C TYR A 352 -7.64 -10.12 -5.70
N CYS A 353 -8.64 -10.91 -5.32
CA CYS A 353 -9.47 -10.62 -4.15
C CYS A 353 -8.71 -11.06 -2.89
N ALA A 354 -7.79 -10.22 -2.41
CA ALA A 354 -6.91 -10.60 -1.33
C ALA A 354 -7.61 -10.49 0.03
N PHE A 355 -7.57 -11.58 0.82
CA PHE A 355 -8.06 -11.61 2.20
C PHE A 355 -7.56 -10.42 3.04
N SER A 356 -6.30 -10.03 2.84
CA SER A 356 -5.63 -8.95 3.57
C SER A 356 -5.98 -7.53 3.12
N ASP A 357 -6.80 -7.38 2.09
CA ASP A 357 -7.17 -6.09 1.51
C ASP A 357 -8.69 -6.07 1.25
N PRO A 358 -9.50 -5.61 2.22
CA PRO A 358 -10.94 -5.48 2.06
C PRO A 358 -11.34 -4.62 0.86
N ALA A 359 -10.53 -3.64 0.46
CA ALA A 359 -10.83 -2.84 -0.72
C ALA A 359 -10.75 -3.69 -2.01
N SER A 360 -9.83 -4.65 -2.10
CA SER A 360 -9.74 -5.58 -3.24
C SER A 360 -10.92 -6.55 -3.35
N GLN A 361 -11.70 -6.70 -2.28
CA GLN A 361 -12.86 -7.60 -2.24
C GLN A 361 -14.13 -6.94 -2.81
N GLN A 362 -14.14 -5.61 -2.90
CA GLN A 362 -15.28 -4.81 -3.35
C GLN A 362 -15.52 -4.93 -4.87
N LEU A 363 -16.77 -5.17 -5.29
CA LEU A 363 -17.13 -5.33 -6.70
C LEU A 363 -16.67 -4.15 -7.57
N THR A 364 -16.81 -2.93 -7.06
CA THR A 364 -16.40 -1.68 -7.72
C THR A 364 -14.91 -1.67 -8.04
N ASN A 365 -14.07 -2.18 -7.13
CA ASN A 365 -12.62 -2.23 -7.28
C ASN A 365 -12.16 -3.41 -8.15
N ILE A 366 -12.85 -4.54 -8.07
CA ILE A 366 -12.65 -5.67 -8.99
C ILE A 366 -12.88 -5.20 -10.42
N LEU A 367 -14.06 -4.66 -10.73
CA LEU A 367 -14.40 -4.18 -12.07
C LEU A 367 -13.52 -3.00 -12.48
N GLY A 368 -13.19 -2.10 -11.56
CA GLY A 368 -12.34 -0.94 -11.82
C GLY A 368 -10.92 -1.34 -12.23
N SER A 369 -10.33 -2.32 -11.54
CA SER A 369 -9.05 -2.94 -11.90
C SER A 369 -9.09 -3.60 -13.28
N LEU A 370 -10.16 -4.33 -13.60
CA LEU A 370 -10.32 -4.97 -14.91
C LEU A 370 -10.43 -3.93 -16.03
N VAL A 371 -11.23 -2.87 -15.82
CA VAL A 371 -11.39 -1.77 -16.77
C VAL A 371 -10.08 -1.02 -16.98
N ALA A 372 -9.36 -0.70 -15.90
CA ALA A 372 -8.05 -0.06 -15.97
C ALA A 372 -7.07 -0.88 -16.83
N GLN A 373 -7.03 -2.21 -16.67
CA GLN A 373 -6.17 -3.07 -17.48
C GLN A 373 -6.62 -3.19 -18.93
N ILE A 374 -7.93 -3.29 -19.19
CA ILE A 374 -8.47 -3.30 -20.55
C ILE A 374 -8.21 -1.98 -21.26
N SER A 375 -8.15 -0.86 -20.53
CA SER A 375 -7.87 0.46 -21.10
C SER A 375 -6.51 0.56 -21.79
N ALA A 376 -5.53 -0.23 -21.35
CA ALA A 376 -4.22 -0.31 -22.01
C ALA A 376 -4.32 -0.90 -23.43
N GLN A 377 -5.36 -1.68 -23.71
CA GLN A 377 -5.62 -2.31 -25.02
C GLN A 377 -6.73 -1.59 -25.80
N GLN A 378 -7.67 -0.94 -25.10
CA GLN A 378 -8.76 -0.13 -25.65
C GLN A 378 -8.90 1.20 -24.89
N PRO A 379 -8.11 2.24 -25.24
CA PRO A 379 -8.11 3.52 -24.51
C PRO A 379 -9.45 4.24 -24.47
N ALA A 380 -10.32 4.02 -25.48
CA ALA A 380 -11.66 4.62 -25.57
C ALA A 380 -12.57 4.29 -24.36
N ILE A 381 -12.24 3.23 -23.60
CA ILE A 381 -12.95 2.88 -22.37
C ILE A 381 -12.85 3.98 -21.31
N LEU A 382 -11.73 4.71 -21.29
CA LEU A 382 -11.49 5.76 -20.30
C LEU A 382 -12.30 7.01 -20.60
N ASP A 383 -12.67 7.28 -21.85
CA ASP A 383 -13.48 8.46 -22.20
C ASP A 383 -14.90 8.39 -21.63
N ASP A 384 -15.48 7.19 -21.54
CA ASP A 384 -16.78 6.97 -20.91
C ASP A 384 -16.73 7.18 -19.39
N ILE A 385 -15.55 7.00 -18.79
CA ILE A 385 -15.34 7.09 -17.34
C ILE A 385 -14.83 8.48 -16.94
N ARG A 386 -14.10 9.17 -17.83
CA ARG A 386 -13.46 10.47 -17.58
C ARG A 386 -14.45 11.51 -17.06
N ARG A 387 -15.72 11.45 -17.49
CA ARG A 387 -16.79 12.33 -16.98
C ARG A 387 -17.11 12.08 -15.51
N VAL A 388 -17.09 10.82 -15.07
CA VAL A 388 -17.30 10.44 -13.66
C VAL A 388 -16.12 10.88 -12.81
N PHE A 389 -14.90 10.65 -13.31
CA PHE A 389 -13.67 11.04 -12.62
C PHE A 389 -13.51 12.55 -12.44
N GLN A 390 -13.79 13.35 -13.49
CA GLN A 390 -13.77 14.81 -13.40
C GLN A 390 -14.78 15.33 -12.37
N ARG A 391 -15.95 14.70 -12.27
CA ARG A 391 -16.94 15.03 -11.24
C ARG A 391 -16.40 14.77 -9.83
N ASP A 392 -15.65 13.70 -9.64
CA ASP A 392 -15.06 13.33 -8.35
C ASP A 392 -13.91 14.24 -7.94
N GLN A 393 -13.01 14.58 -8.86
CA GLN A 393 -11.90 15.51 -8.58
C GLN A 393 -12.41 16.88 -8.08
N THR A 394 -13.53 17.37 -8.62
CA THR A 394 -14.10 18.67 -8.20
C THR A 394 -14.72 18.67 -6.81
N ARG A 395 -15.07 17.51 -6.25
CA ARG A 395 -15.78 17.39 -4.97
C ARG A 395 -14.87 17.15 -3.76
N LYS A 396 -13.61 16.76 -3.97
CA LYS A 396 -12.58 16.54 -2.94
C LYS A 396 -12.96 15.56 -1.80
N GLN A 397 -14.06 14.80 -1.89
CA GLN A 397 -14.43 13.71 -0.97
C GLN A 397 -15.39 12.71 -1.66
N ASP A 398 -15.13 11.42 -1.44
CA ASP A 398 -15.77 10.16 -1.90
C ASP A 398 -15.85 9.86 -3.41
N ARG A 399 -15.51 8.60 -3.77
CA ARG A 399 -15.52 8.06 -5.13
C ARG A 399 -16.95 7.72 -5.55
N THR A 400 -17.52 8.43 -6.53
CA THR A 400 -18.90 8.26 -6.99
C THR A 400 -19.09 7.15 -8.03
N LEU A 401 -18.02 6.44 -8.40
CA LEU A 401 -18.04 5.37 -9.38
C LEU A 401 -18.79 4.14 -8.88
N GLN A 402 -19.84 3.73 -9.60
CA GLN A 402 -20.63 2.54 -9.25
C GLN A 402 -20.22 1.32 -10.08
N ALA A 403 -20.41 0.13 -9.53
CA ALA A 403 -20.14 -1.14 -10.21
C ALA A 403 -20.96 -1.25 -11.52
N THR A 404 -22.20 -0.76 -11.52
CA THR A 404 -23.06 -0.76 -12.71
C THR A 404 -22.53 0.11 -13.84
N ASP A 405 -21.80 1.17 -13.53
CA ASP A 405 -21.20 2.04 -14.57
C ASP A 405 -20.05 1.30 -15.25
N LEU A 406 -19.22 0.62 -14.45
CA LEU A 406 -18.13 -0.23 -14.95
C LEU A 406 -18.66 -1.44 -15.74
N GLU A 407 -19.74 -2.09 -15.27
CA GLU A 407 -20.40 -3.19 -15.99
C GLU A 407 -20.86 -2.74 -17.38
N LYS A 408 -21.54 -1.58 -17.49
CA LYS A 408 -21.99 -1.02 -18.77
C LYS A 408 -20.82 -0.70 -19.70
N VAL A 409 -19.73 -0.17 -19.15
CA VAL A 409 -18.53 0.17 -19.92
C VAL A 409 -17.86 -1.10 -20.45
N LEU A 410 -17.74 -2.15 -19.63
CA LEU A 410 -17.25 -3.46 -20.09
C LEU A 410 -18.15 -4.05 -21.18
N VAL A 411 -19.47 -4.03 -21.02
CA VAL A 411 -20.44 -4.51 -22.03
C VAL A 411 -20.31 -3.75 -23.35
N LYS A 412 -20.04 -2.45 -23.31
CA LYS A 412 -19.87 -1.62 -24.50
C LYS A 412 -18.56 -1.92 -25.26
N HIS A 413 -17.46 -2.15 -24.54
CA HIS A 413 -16.12 -2.20 -25.15
C HIS A 413 -15.59 -3.61 -25.39
N ILE A 414 -15.96 -4.61 -24.58
CA ILE A 414 -15.51 -6.00 -24.75
C ILE A 414 -15.84 -6.58 -26.14
N PRO A 415 -17.00 -6.30 -26.77
CA PRO A 415 -17.31 -6.81 -28.10
C PRO A 415 -16.34 -6.39 -29.22
N SER A 416 -15.51 -5.37 -28.99
CA SER A 416 -14.47 -4.95 -29.95
C SER A 416 -13.30 -5.93 -30.05
N PHE A 417 -13.12 -6.81 -29.05
CA PHE A 417 -12.09 -7.84 -29.04
C PHE A 417 -12.60 -9.14 -29.65
N ARG A 418 -11.68 -9.91 -30.24
CA ARG A 418 -11.97 -11.27 -30.70
C ARG A 418 -12.31 -12.18 -29.53
N ASN A 419 -11.52 -12.08 -28.45
CA ASN A 419 -11.76 -12.76 -27.18
C ASN A 419 -11.39 -11.81 -26.05
N ALA A 420 -12.11 -11.85 -24.93
CA ALA A 420 -11.72 -11.16 -23.70
C ALA A 420 -11.61 -12.17 -22.57
N ILE A 421 -10.49 -12.15 -21.84
CA ILE A 421 -10.18 -13.09 -20.77
C ILE A 421 -10.07 -12.32 -19.46
N LEU A 422 -10.98 -12.60 -18.52
CA LEU A 422 -10.99 -12.03 -17.18
C LEU A 422 -10.62 -13.13 -16.18
N LEU A 423 -9.60 -12.88 -15.37
CA LEU A 423 -9.11 -13.84 -14.37
C LEU A 423 -9.34 -13.26 -12.97
N LEU A 424 -9.97 -14.02 -12.06
CA LEU A 424 -10.26 -13.58 -10.70
C LEU A 424 -9.74 -14.60 -9.68
N ASP A 425 -8.83 -14.18 -8.79
CA ASP A 425 -8.33 -15.02 -7.71
C ASP A 425 -9.16 -14.85 -6.43
N ALA A 426 -9.41 -15.96 -5.74
CA ALA A 426 -9.99 -16.03 -4.40
C ALA A 426 -11.33 -15.30 -4.25
N LEU A 427 -12.24 -15.43 -5.23
CA LEU A 427 -13.50 -14.69 -5.24
C LEU A 427 -14.36 -14.92 -3.98
N ASN A 428 -14.23 -16.10 -3.34
CA ASN A 428 -14.90 -16.44 -2.08
C ASN A 428 -14.45 -15.62 -0.86
N GLU A 429 -13.33 -14.90 -0.95
CA GLU A 429 -12.84 -14.03 0.13
C GLU A 429 -13.59 -12.69 0.14
N SER A 430 -14.41 -12.42 -0.88
CA SER A 430 -15.27 -11.25 -0.91
C SER A 430 -16.40 -11.31 0.12
N SER A 431 -16.64 -10.19 0.81
CA SER A 431 -17.85 -9.93 1.61
C SER A 431 -19.12 -10.19 0.79
N ASP A 432 -19.18 -9.66 -0.43
CA ASP A 432 -20.33 -9.76 -1.33
C ASP A 432 -20.17 -10.83 -2.43
N PHE A 433 -19.74 -12.03 -2.05
CA PHE A 433 -19.56 -13.16 -2.99
C PHE A 433 -20.76 -13.35 -3.94
N THR A 434 -21.99 -13.24 -3.42
CA THR A 434 -23.23 -13.43 -4.19
C THR A 434 -23.41 -12.33 -5.25
N GLU A 435 -23.13 -11.07 -4.90
CA GLU A 435 -23.27 -9.95 -5.84
C GLU A 435 -22.19 -9.99 -6.91
N ASN A 436 -20.94 -10.26 -6.51
CA ASN A 436 -19.81 -10.45 -7.43
C ASN A 436 -20.11 -11.53 -8.46
N LEU A 437 -20.60 -12.67 -7.99
CA LEU A 437 -20.97 -13.77 -8.85
C LEU A 437 -22.13 -13.41 -9.78
N ALA A 438 -23.17 -12.75 -9.26
CA ALA A 438 -24.29 -12.29 -10.07
C ALA A 438 -23.84 -11.34 -11.19
N CYS A 439 -22.89 -10.44 -10.93
CA CYS A 439 -22.31 -9.56 -11.94
C CYS A 439 -21.55 -10.34 -13.02
N ILE A 440 -20.69 -11.27 -12.63
CA ILE A 440 -19.94 -12.12 -13.58
C ILE A 440 -20.90 -12.89 -14.50
N VAL A 441 -21.98 -13.45 -13.95
CA VAL A 441 -22.99 -14.16 -14.73
C VAL A 441 -23.71 -13.21 -15.70
N ARG A 442 -24.07 -11.98 -15.26
CA ARG A 442 -24.65 -10.97 -16.17
C ARG A 442 -23.72 -10.58 -17.31
N LEU A 443 -22.41 -10.50 -17.06
CA LEU A 443 -21.41 -10.25 -18.10
C LEU A 443 -21.32 -11.42 -19.09
N LEU A 444 -21.24 -12.66 -18.59
CA LEU A 444 -21.23 -13.88 -19.41
C LEU A 444 -22.50 -14.02 -20.27
N GLN A 445 -23.67 -13.60 -19.77
CA GLN A 445 -24.93 -13.57 -20.52
C GLN A 445 -24.92 -12.58 -21.69
N GLN A 446 -24.26 -11.44 -21.53
CA GLN A 446 -24.27 -10.34 -22.49
C GLN A 446 -23.12 -10.41 -23.50
N LEU A 447 -22.03 -11.11 -23.18
CA LEU A 447 -20.78 -11.06 -23.92
C LEU A 447 -20.36 -12.45 -24.42
N PRO A 448 -20.68 -12.83 -25.66
CA PRO A 448 -20.39 -14.17 -26.18
C PRO A 448 -18.90 -14.45 -26.41
N ASN A 449 -18.07 -13.40 -26.51
CA ASN A 449 -16.61 -13.49 -26.64
C ASN A 449 -15.87 -13.46 -25.30
N LEU A 450 -16.59 -13.55 -24.17
CA LEU A 450 -16.02 -13.45 -22.83
C LEU A 450 -15.64 -14.83 -22.26
N MET A 451 -14.43 -14.90 -21.73
CA MET A 451 -13.89 -16.04 -20.99
C MET A 451 -13.55 -15.58 -19.57
N VAL A 452 -14.10 -16.25 -18.57
CA VAL A 452 -13.85 -15.93 -17.17
C VAL A 452 -13.22 -17.13 -16.48
N LEU A 453 -12.16 -16.90 -15.70
CA LEU A 453 -11.58 -17.89 -14.81
C LEU A 453 -11.67 -17.39 -13.38
N VAL A 454 -12.16 -18.24 -12.48
CA VAL A 454 -12.30 -17.94 -11.06
C VAL A 454 -11.58 -19.01 -10.25
N THR A 455 -10.81 -18.60 -9.24
CA THR A 455 -10.36 -19.52 -8.18
C THR A 455 -11.20 -19.33 -6.92
N SER A 456 -11.49 -20.44 -6.23
CA SER A 456 -12.32 -20.42 -5.03
C SER A 456 -12.01 -21.60 -4.09
N THR A 457 -12.35 -21.49 -2.82
CA THR A 457 -12.42 -22.64 -1.89
C THR A 457 -13.73 -23.41 -1.99
N ARG A 458 -14.76 -22.80 -2.60
CA ARG A 458 -16.07 -23.41 -2.86
C ARG A 458 -16.08 -24.03 -4.26
N SER A 459 -16.75 -25.16 -4.43
CA SER A 459 -17.01 -25.74 -5.77
C SER A 459 -18.02 -24.89 -6.56
N ALA A 460 -18.07 -25.04 -7.89
CA ALA A 460 -19.05 -24.33 -8.71
C ALA A 460 -20.50 -24.72 -8.35
N SER A 461 -20.71 -25.98 -7.95
CA SER A 461 -22.01 -26.48 -7.48
C SER A 461 -22.46 -25.80 -6.18
N THR A 462 -21.56 -25.64 -5.20
CA THR A 462 -21.86 -24.98 -3.91
C THR A 462 -21.93 -23.46 -4.03
N ALA A 463 -21.42 -22.89 -5.12
CA ALA A 463 -21.58 -21.49 -5.50
C ALA A 463 -22.90 -21.22 -6.26
N GLY A 464 -23.66 -22.25 -6.66
CA GLY A 464 -24.91 -22.11 -7.40
C GLY A 464 -24.75 -21.91 -8.91
N ILE A 465 -23.59 -22.24 -9.48
CA ILE A 465 -23.22 -21.98 -10.89
C ILE A 465 -23.30 -23.25 -11.75
N SER A 466 -23.63 -24.40 -11.16
CA SER A 466 -23.72 -25.69 -11.87
C SER A 466 -24.71 -25.69 -13.04
N GLN A 467 -25.57 -24.68 -13.14
CA GLN A 467 -26.56 -24.51 -14.21
C GLN A 467 -26.03 -23.70 -15.41
N TRP A 468 -24.83 -23.11 -15.33
CA TRP A 468 -24.30 -22.30 -16.43
C TRP A 468 -23.81 -23.20 -17.59
N PRO A 469 -24.28 -22.97 -18.83
CA PRO A 469 -23.80 -23.72 -19.99
C PRO A 469 -22.29 -23.49 -20.17
N HIS A 470 -21.53 -24.56 -20.40
CA HIS A 470 -20.07 -24.48 -20.65
C HIS A 470 -19.22 -23.98 -19.46
N ALA A 471 -19.70 -24.17 -18.23
CA ALA A 471 -18.88 -24.08 -17.02
C ALA A 471 -18.01 -25.34 -16.85
N ILE A 472 -16.72 -25.15 -16.60
CA ILE A 472 -15.75 -26.22 -16.33
C ILE A 472 -15.32 -26.08 -14.87
N ASP A 473 -15.69 -27.05 -14.02
CA ASP A 473 -15.28 -27.10 -12.62
C ASP A 473 -14.08 -28.05 -12.46
N ILE A 474 -12.95 -27.53 -11.99
CA ILE A 474 -11.70 -28.26 -11.82
C ILE A 474 -11.34 -28.29 -10.34
N GLN A 475 -11.25 -29.49 -9.78
CA GLN A 475 -10.67 -29.73 -8.46
C GLN A 475 -9.15 -29.68 -8.58
N LEU A 476 -8.50 -28.79 -7.82
CA LEU A 476 -7.04 -28.73 -7.77
C LEU A 476 -6.50 -29.90 -6.93
N GLU A 477 -5.62 -30.70 -7.54
CA GLU A 477 -4.88 -31.79 -6.91
C GLU A 477 -3.37 -31.44 -6.89
N PRO A 478 -2.83 -30.94 -5.78
CA PRO A 478 -1.48 -30.37 -5.74
C PRO A 478 -0.36 -31.40 -5.54
N ASP A 479 -0.65 -32.70 -5.50
CA ASP A 479 0.33 -33.72 -5.08
C ASP A 479 1.58 -33.78 -5.99
N GLU A 480 1.41 -33.62 -7.31
CA GLU A 480 2.54 -33.52 -8.25
C GLU A 480 3.39 -32.27 -7.99
N ASP A 481 2.75 -31.12 -7.77
CA ASP A 481 3.42 -29.84 -7.50
C ASP A 481 4.12 -29.86 -6.13
N ILE A 482 3.49 -30.45 -5.12
CA ILE A 482 4.06 -30.65 -3.77
C ILE A 482 5.30 -31.53 -3.88
N GLN A 483 5.22 -32.62 -4.64
CA GLN A 483 6.35 -33.51 -4.85
C GLN A 483 7.52 -32.80 -5.52
N ALA A 484 7.27 -32.01 -6.58
CA ALA A 484 8.30 -31.23 -7.25
C ALA A 484 8.95 -30.21 -6.30
N TYR A 485 8.13 -29.54 -5.48
CA TYR A 485 8.60 -28.59 -4.48
C TYR A 485 9.48 -29.23 -3.39
N ILE A 486 9.08 -30.41 -2.88
CA ILE A 486 9.89 -31.17 -1.91
C ILE A 486 11.22 -31.59 -2.55
N GLU A 487 11.20 -32.10 -3.78
CA GLU A 487 12.41 -32.58 -4.46
C GLU A 487 13.43 -31.46 -4.69
N ALA A 488 12.96 -30.25 -5.02
CA ALA A 488 13.82 -29.08 -5.14
C ALA A 488 14.57 -28.75 -3.85
N HIS A 489 13.89 -28.82 -2.69
CA HIS A 489 14.51 -28.58 -1.38
C HIS A 489 15.42 -29.73 -0.93
N LEU A 490 15.12 -30.97 -1.33
CA LEU A 490 15.98 -32.14 -1.06
C LEU A 490 17.20 -32.22 -1.98
N SER A 491 17.20 -31.49 -3.10
CA SER A 491 18.29 -31.42 -4.06
C SER A 491 19.20 -30.21 -3.85
N ASP A 492 18.74 -29.18 -3.14
CA ASP A 492 19.52 -27.98 -2.86
C ASP A 492 20.60 -28.23 -1.79
N ALA A 493 21.86 -28.03 -2.19
CA ALA A 493 23.03 -28.21 -1.33
C ALA A 493 23.10 -27.21 -0.16
N GLY A 494 22.42 -26.06 -0.27
CA GLY A 494 22.31 -25.06 0.79
C GLY A 494 21.29 -25.40 1.90
N SER A 495 20.47 -26.42 1.68
CA SER A 495 19.39 -26.84 2.59
C SER A 495 19.54 -28.32 3.00
N LEU A 496 18.76 -29.23 2.41
CA LEU A 496 18.69 -30.65 2.80
C LEU A 496 19.48 -31.58 1.87
N GLY A 497 20.12 -31.05 0.81
CA GLY A 497 20.88 -31.84 -0.17
C GLY A 497 22.11 -32.56 0.38
N HIS A 498 22.64 -32.12 1.52
CA HIS A 498 23.77 -32.76 2.21
C HIS A 498 23.39 -34.09 2.90
N LEU A 499 22.10 -34.40 3.02
CA LEU A 499 21.61 -35.60 3.71
C LEU A 499 21.77 -36.87 2.87
N SER A 500 21.90 -38.01 3.55
CA SER A 500 21.96 -39.32 2.89
C SER A 500 20.73 -39.58 2.04
N HIS A 501 20.88 -40.41 0.99
CA HIS A 501 19.77 -40.81 0.14
C HIS A 501 18.60 -41.40 0.95
N GLU A 502 18.91 -42.26 1.92
CA GLU A 502 17.92 -42.86 2.81
C GLU A 502 17.14 -41.81 3.61
N CYS A 503 17.84 -40.84 4.22
CA CYS A 503 17.20 -39.77 4.97
C CYS A 503 16.30 -38.90 4.09
N ARG A 504 16.75 -38.55 2.87
CA ARG A 504 15.94 -37.77 1.91
C ARG A 504 14.71 -38.54 1.46
N GLN A 505 14.83 -39.85 1.23
CA GLN A 505 13.72 -40.71 0.87
C GLN A 505 12.68 -40.80 2.01
N THR A 506 13.12 -40.90 3.27
CA THR A 506 12.22 -40.88 4.43
C THR A 506 11.49 -39.54 4.58
N ILE A 507 12.17 -38.42 4.37
CA ILE A 507 11.55 -37.08 4.40
C ILE A 507 10.49 -36.99 3.31
N ARG A 508 10.84 -37.35 2.07
CA ARG A 508 9.92 -37.34 0.93
C ARG A 508 8.68 -38.18 1.19
N SER A 509 8.84 -39.45 1.59
CA SER A 509 7.70 -40.34 1.83
C SER A 509 6.81 -39.84 2.97
N THR A 510 7.41 -39.30 4.03
CA THR A 510 6.65 -38.82 5.19
C THR A 510 5.88 -37.55 4.88
N LEU A 511 6.51 -36.58 4.20
CA LEU A 511 5.85 -35.34 3.82
C LEU A 511 4.72 -35.60 2.82
N MET A 512 4.95 -36.42 1.79
CA MET A 512 3.89 -36.77 0.82
C MET A 512 2.70 -37.47 1.49
N ASN A 513 2.95 -38.41 2.40
CA ASN A 513 1.87 -39.14 3.07
C ASN A 513 1.05 -38.27 4.04
N LYS A 514 1.67 -37.25 4.66
CA LYS A 514 1.04 -36.41 5.68
C LYS A 514 0.55 -35.05 5.16
N ALA A 515 0.90 -34.66 3.93
CA ALA A 515 0.57 -33.33 3.41
C ALA A 515 -0.93 -33.04 3.32
N ASP A 516 -1.80 -34.06 3.18
CA ASP A 516 -3.24 -33.93 2.90
C ASP A 516 -3.53 -32.80 1.89
N GLN A 517 -2.77 -32.77 0.79
CA GLN A 517 -2.87 -31.77 -0.27
C GLN A 517 -2.64 -30.31 0.16
N THR A 518 -1.98 -30.08 1.30
CA THR A 518 -1.77 -28.74 1.87
C THR A 518 -0.33 -28.25 1.65
N PHE A 519 -0.12 -27.44 0.62
CA PHE A 519 1.19 -26.87 0.26
C PHE A 519 1.82 -26.05 1.40
N ARG A 520 0.99 -25.26 2.11
CA ARG A 520 1.46 -24.44 3.23
C ARG A 520 2.03 -25.28 4.37
N TRP A 521 1.43 -26.44 4.64
CA TRP A 521 1.94 -27.36 5.66
C TRP A 521 3.33 -27.86 5.27
N VAL A 522 3.51 -28.31 4.02
CA VAL A 522 4.80 -28.79 3.51
C VAL A 522 5.86 -27.69 3.58
N ALA A 523 5.55 -26.46 3.15
CA ALA A 523 6.47 -25.34 3.20
C ALA A 523 6.94 -25.02 4.64
N LEU A 524 6.01 -24.91 5.59
CA LEU A 524 6.33 -24.64 7.00
C LEU A 524 7.20 -25.74 7.62
N LEU A 525 6.97 -27.01 7.25
CA LEU A 525 7.78 -28.11 7.75
C LEU A 525 9.16 -28.16 7.10
N LEU A 526 9.26 -27.92 5.79
CA LEU A 526 10.56 -27.83 5.13
C LEU A 526 11.41 -26.71 5.72
N ASP A 527 10.82 -25.53 6.00
CA ASP A 527 11.52 -24.44 6.68
C ASP A 527 12.05 -24.86 8.06
N ASN A 528 11.28 -25.63 8.83
CA ASN A 528 11.72 -26.16 10.12
C ASN A 528 12.83 -27.22 9.96
N LEU A 529 12.70 -28.13 9.00
CA LEU A 529 13.72 -29.15 8.72
C LEU A 529 15.03 -28.53 8.28
N CYS A 530 15.00 -27.49 7.44
CA CYS A 530 16.18 -26.78 6.96
C CYS A 530 16.95 -26.08 8.08
N LYS A 531 16.29 -25.75 9.21
CA LYS A 531 16.95 -25.17 10.39
C LYS A 531 17.75 -26.20 11.20
N GLN A 532 17.51 -27.49 11.00
CA GLN A 532 18.18 -28.56 11.75
C GLN A 532 19.62 -28.75 11.26
N ARG A 533 20.54 -28.94 12.21
CA ARG A 533 21.99 -28.99 11.92
C ARG A 533 22.53 -30.37 11.56
N THR A 534 21.75 -31.43 11.76
CA THR A 534 22.18 -32.82 11.50
C THR A 534 21.02 -33.66 10.97
N GLY A 535 21.31 -34.67 10.14
CA GLY A 535 20.27 -35.61 9.66
C GLY A 535 19.53 -36.34 10.79
N LYS A 536 20.20 -36.62 11.92
CA LYS A 536 19.53 -37.18 13.10
C LYS A 536 18.53 -36.21 13.74
N ALA A 537 18.86 -34.92 13.79
CA ALA A 537 17.94 -33.89 14.27
C ALA A 537 16.76 -33.69 13.28
N VAL A 538 17.02 -33.77 11.97
CA VAL A 538 15.98 -33.75 10.92
C VAL A 538 14.99 -34.91 11.09
N LEU A 539 15.48 -36.15 11.24
CA LEU A 539 14.63 -37.33 11.42
C LEU A 539 13.85 -37.28 12.75
N LYS A 540 14.49 -36.86 13.84
CA LYS A 540 13.81 -36.67 15.12
C LYS A 540 12.74 -35.58 15.04
N ALA A 541 13.02 -34.48 14.35
CA ALA A 541 12.02 -33.44 14.10
C ALA A 541 10.85 -34.04 13.30
N LEU A 542 11.12 -34.78 12.23
CA LEU A 542 10.13 -35.47 11.37
C LEU A 542 9.19 -36.41 12.15
N GLU A 543 9.72 -37.15 13.14
CA GLU A 543 8.94 -38.03 14.03
C GLU A 543 8.01 -37.26 14.98
N GLN A 544 8.44 -36.10 15.47
CA GLN A 544 7.69 -35.28 16.43
C GLN A 544 6.67 -34.33 15.76
N MET A 545 6.53 -34.37 14.43
CA MET A 545 5.76 -33.37 13.71
C MET A 545 4.24 -33.61 13.73
N PRO A 546 3.47 -32.52 13.85
CA PRO A 546 2.01 -32.54 13.72
C PRO A 546 1.56 -33.09 12.36
N SER A 547 0.42 -33.81 12.36
CA SER A 547 -0.15 -34.46 11.16
C SER A 547 -1.02 -33.54 10.31
N THR A 548 -1.34 -32.34 10.76
CA THR A 548 -2.24 -31.41 10.06
C THR A 548 -1.76 -29.96 10.15
N LEU A 549 -2.25 -29.10 9.26
CA LEU A 549 -1.99 -27.66 9.31
C LEU A 549 -2.45 -27.02 10.64
N ASN A 550 -3.63 -27.42 11.14
CA ASN A 550 -4.16 -26.90 12.39
C ASN A 550 -3.30 -27.29 13.61
N SER A 551 -2.83 -28.55 13.67
CA SER A 551 -1.93 -28.98 14.73
C SER A 551 -0.54 -28.33 14.62
N THR A 552 -0.12 -27.96 13.41
CA THR A 552 1.10 -27.17 13.16
C THR A 552 0.97 -25.77 13.75
N TYR A 553 -0.09 -25.03 13.45
CA TYR A 553 -0.33 -23.71 14.04
C TYR A 553 -0.48 -23.77 15.56
N ALA A 554 -1.22 -24.77 16.08
CA ALA A 554 -1.32 -24.98 17.52
C ALA A 554 0.05 -25.18 18.19
N SER A 555 0.95 -25.92 17.53
CA SER A 555 2.28 -26.18 18.06
C SER A 555 3.16 -24.93 18.01
N MET A 556 3.10 -24.15 16.93
CA MET A 556 3.82 -22.88 16.80
C MET A 556 3.38 -21.86 17.84
N LEU A 557 2.07 -21.72 18.10
CA LEU A 557 1.55 -20.80 19.12
C LEU A 557 1.94 -21.21 20.55
N ARG A 558 2.07 -22.52 20.83
CA ARG A 558 2.54 -23.04 22.13
C ARG A 558 4.01 -22.77 22.42
N VAL A 559 4.81 -22.46 21.39
CA VAL A 559 6.24 -22.12 21.55
C VAL A 559 6.44 -20.67 21.98
N ILE A 560 5.44 -19.80 21.77
CA ILE A 560 5.51 -18.39 22.18
C ILE A 560 5.67 -18.32 23.72
N PRO A 561 6.69 -17.59 24.24
CA PRO A 561 6.92 -17.47 25.67
C PRO A 561 5.70 -16.92 26.42
N GLU A 562 5.43 -17.42 27.64
CA GLU A 562 4.24 -17.04 28.41
C GLU A 562 4.06 -15.52 28.60
N ILE A 563 5.17 -14.78 28.70
CA ILE A 563 5.16 -13.33 28.82
C ILE A 563 4.71 -12.61 27.53
N ASP A 564 4.98 -13.19 26.37
CA ASP A 564 4.69 -12.61 25.05
C ASP A 564 3.32 -13.05 24.52
N ARG A 565 2.74 -14.12 25.09
CA ARG A 565 1.45 -14.68 24.64
C ARG A 565 0.32 -13.64 24.61
N PRO A 566 0.11 -12.78 25.63
CA PRO A 566 -0.93 -11.75 25.58
C PRO A 566 -0.76 -10.78 24.40
N ILE A 567 0.47 -10.31 24.17
CA ILE A 567 0.82 -9.39 23.07
C ILE A 567 0.55 -10.08 21.73
N ALA A 568 1.03 -11.32 21.57
CA ALA A 568 0.80 -12.11 20.37
C ALA A 568 -0.70 -12.30 20.10
N ARG A 569 -1.48 -12.57 21.15
CA ARG A 569 -2.92 -12.80 21.05
C ARG A 569 -3.65 -11.54 20.59
N GLU A 570 -3.34 -10.39 21.17
CA GLU A 570 -3.93 -9.11 20.74
C GLU A 570 -3.52 -8.77 19.30
N ALA A 571 -2.24 -8.91 18.94
CA ALA A 571 -1.79 -8.66 17.57
C ALA A 571 -2.53 -9.53 16.55
N LEU A 572 -2.68 -10.84 16.82
CA LEU A 572 -3.42 -11.75 15.95
C LEU A 572 -4.93 -11.47 15.92
N LEU A 573 -5.51 -11.01 17.03
CA LEU A 573 -6.90 -10.58 17.10
C LEU A 573 -7.13 -9.36 16.19
N TRP A 574 -6.31 -8.33 16.33
CA TRP A 574 -6.38 -7.11 15.53
C TRP A 574 -6.21 -7.41 14.04
N LEU A 575 -5.18 -8.18 13.64
CA LEU A 575 -4.97 -8.56 12.24
C LEU A 575 -6.06 -9.48 11.67
N SER A 576 -6.82 -10.17 12.53
CA SER A 576 -7.92 -11.04 12.08
C SER A 576 -9.21 -10.26 11.84
N PHE A 577 -9.44 -9.18 12.58
CA PHE A 577 -10.73 -8.47 12.60
C PHE A 577 -10.66 -7.02 12.11
N SER A 578 -9.48 -6.47 11.89
CA SER A 578 -9.32 -5.10 11.40
C SER A 578 -10.01 -4.90 10.06
N LEU A 579 -10.74 -3.78 9.92
CA LEU A 579 -11.50 -3.43 8.71
C LEU A 579 -10.64 -2.79 7.61
N ARG A 580 -9.39 -2.45 7.94
CA ARG A 580 -8.35 -2.06 6.99
C ARG A 580 -6.99 -2.64 7.39
N PRO A 581 -6.02 -2.75 6.47
CA PRO A 581 -4.64 -3.06 6.83
C PRO A 581 -4.13 -2.09 7.90
N MET A 582 -3.44 -2.65 8.90
CA MET A 582 -2.85 -1.87 9.99
C MET A 582 -1.38 -1.60 9.71
N THR A 583 -0.88 -0.45 10.16
CA THR A 583 0.56 -0.18 10.17
C THR A 583 1.25 -0.89 11.34
N LEU A 584 2.57 -1.03 11.27
CA LEU A 584 3.35 -1.59 12.38
C LEU A 584 3.19 -0.80 13.69
N LEU A 585 3.12 0.54 13.59
CA LEU A 585 2.94 1.42 14.76
C LEU A 585 1.54 1.26 15.36
N GLU A 586 0.49 1.25 14.54
CA GLU A 586 -0.88 1.01 15.01
C GLU A 586 -1.00 -0.34 15.71
N LEU A 587 -0.44 -1.40 15.11
CA LEU A 587 -0.47 -2.74 15.68
C LEU A 587 0.33 -2.80 16.99
N SER A 588 1.43 -2.04 17.10
CA SER A 588 2.25 -1.98 18.32
C SER A 588 1.52 -1.43 19.53
N GLU A 589 0.71 -0.38 19.35
CA GLU A 589 -0.12 0.16 20.42
C GLU A 589 -1.32 -0.74 20.70
N ALA A 590 -1.95 -1.25 19.64
CA ALA A 590 -3.09 -2.14 19.72
C ALA A 590 -2.80 -3.43 20.50
N ALA A 591 -1.58 -3.97 20.38
CA ALA A 591 -1.18 -5.24 20.97
C ALA A 591 -0.92 -5.17 22.48
N VAL A 592 -0.62 -3.99 23.02
CA VAL A 592 -0.32 -3.77 24.46
C VAL A 592 -1.48 -3.15 25.22
N LEU A 593 -2.53 -2.72 24.53
CA LEU A 593 -3.66 -2.03 25.12
C LEU A 593 -4.44 -2.94 26.10
N GLU A 594 -4.71 -2.47 27.31
CA GLU A 594 -5.58 -3.10 28.31
C GLU A 594 -6.88 -2.31 28.52
N ASP A 595 -7.99 -3.00 28.84
CA ASP A 595 -9.31 -2.34 28.94
C ASP A 595 -9.37 -1.27 30.04
N SER A 596 -8.51 -1.37 31.06
CA SER A 596 -8.43 -0.47 32.21
C SER A 596 -7.53 0.74 32.00
N ASP A 597 -6.83 0.83 30.86
CA ASP A 597 -5.79 1.85 30.66
C ASP A 597 -6.38 3.27 30.61
N PRO A 598 -5.87 4.20 31.41
CA PRO A 598 -6.24 5.61 31.34
C PRO A 598 -5.40 6.40 30.34
N THR A 599 -4.24 5.88 29.94
CA THR A 599 -3.29 6.50 29.01
C THR A 599 -2.39 5.39 28.44
N LEU A 600 -1.70 5.69 27.35
CA LEU A 600 -0.62 4.85 26.83
C LEU A 600 0.63 5.72 26.84
N ASP A 601 1.42 5.64 27.91
CA ASP A 601 2.68 6.38 28.04
C ASP A 601 3.84 5.61 27.40
N GLN A 602 5.06 6.14 27.49
CA GLN A 602 6.24 5.52 26.89
C GLN A 602 6.62 4.20 27.58
N ASP A 603 6.28 4.04 28.87
CA ASP A 603 6.64 2.86 29.67
C ASP A 603 5.68 1.69 29.44
N SER A 604 4.45 1.97 29.02
CA SER A 604 3.46 0.98 28.58
C SER A 604 3.63 0.52 27.12
N ARG A 605 4.42 1.25 26.31
CA ARG A 605 4.67 0.87 24.91
C ARG A 605 5.80 -0.16 24.79
N LEU A 606 5.76 -0.94 23.71
CA LEU A 606 6.90 -1.77 23.30
C LEU A 606 8.12 -0.88 23.05
N ARG A 607 9.31 -1.40 23.37
CA ARG A 607 10.57 -0.66 23.15
C ARG A 607 10.80 -0.43 21.66
N HIS A 608 10.50 -1.45 20.87
CA HIS A 608 10.57 -1.44 19.42
C HIS A 608 9.30 -2.07 18.83
N PRO A 609 8.58 -1.38 17.92
CA PRO A 609 7.39 -1.93 17.25
C PRO A 609 7.67 -3.27 16.53
N GLU A 610 8.89 -3.47 16.05
CA GLU A 610 9.35 -4.68 15.36
C GLU A 610 9.29 -5.94 16.23
N GLU A 611 9.27 -5.80 17.57
CA GLU A 611 9.17 -6.94 18.50
C GLU A 611 7.93 -7.80 18.22
N ILE A 612 6.83 -7.21 17.71
CA ILE A 612 5.64 -7.96 17.31
C ILE A 612 5.93 -8.95 16.18
N LEU A 613 6.81 -8.60 15.24
CA LEU A 613 7.17 -9.46 14.13
C LEU A 613 7.98 -10.67 14.62
N ASP A 614 8.80 -10.47 15.63
CA ASP A 614 9.59 -11.53 16.27
C ASP A 614 8.70 -12.44 17.14
N ILE A 615 7.80 -11.85 17.94
CA ILE A 615 6.84 -12.59 18.79
C ILE A 615 5.89 -13.44 17.94
N CYS A 616 5.35 -12.86 16.87
CA CYS A 616 4.38 -13.51 15.98
C CYS A 616 5.02 -14.16 14.74
N ASN A 617 6.31 -14.49 14.81
CA ASN A 617 7.06 -15.02 13.67
C ASN A 617 6.37 -16.24 13.03
N GLY A 618 6.17 -16.19 11.71
CA GLY A 618 5.48 -17.21 10.93
C GLY A 618 3.96 -17.03 10.83
N PHE A 619 3.38 -16.15 11.64
CA PHE A 619 1.96 -15.79 11.59
C PHE A 619 1.69 -14.41 10.98
N VAL A 620 2.67 -13.51 11.02
CA VAL A 620 2.56 -12.15 10.49
C VAL A 620 3.59 -11.91 9.38
N GLU A 621 3.22 -11.05 8.44
CA GLU A 621 4.08 -10.53 7.40
C GLU A 621 4.02 -9.00 7.43
N HIS A 622 5.19 -8.35 7.36
CA HIS A 622 5.33 -6.91 7.27
C HIS A 622 5.77 -6.53 5.87
N ASP A 623 4.95 -5.71 5.22
CA ASP A 623 5.30 -5.09 3.95
C ASP A 623 6.03 -3.77 4.22
N VAL A 624 7.34 -3.78 3.98
CA VAL A 624 8.22 -2.63 4.22
C VAL A 624 7.88 -1.45 3.30
N ASP A 625 7.29 -1.70 2.12
CA ASP A 625 6.99 -0.63 1.17
C ASP A 625 5.70 0.13 1.55
N SER A 626 4.69 -0.57 2.08
CA SER A 626 3.43 0.03 2.54
C SER A 626 3.37 0.30 4.05
N ASN A 627 4.38 -0.16 4.79
CA ASN A 627 4.40 -0.25 6.26
C ASN A 627 3.21 -1.03 6.87
N ALA A 628 2.49 -1.81 6.04
CA ALA A 628 1.34 -2.58 6.49
C ALA A 628 1.78 -3.93 7.09
N VAL A 629 1.17 -4.30 8.20
CA VAL A 629 1.29 -5.62 8.81
C VAL A 629 0.03 -6.42 8.55
N LYS A 630 0.19 -7.66 8.12
CA LYS A 630 -0.89 -8.57 7.72
C LYS A 630 -0.62 -9.96 8.28
N LEU A 631 -1.66 -10.80 8.34
CA LEU A 631 -1.45 -12.23 8.56
C LEU A 631 -0.65 -12.80 7.39
N ALA A 632 0.34 -13.63 7.69
CA ALA A 632 1.23 -14.23 6.69
C ALA A 632 0.47 -15.10 5.67
N HIS A 633 -0.71 -15.62 6.03
CA HIS A 633 -1.57 -16.39 5.14
C HIS A 633 -3.02 -16.42 5.64
N SER A 634 -4.00 -16.50 4.73
CA SER A 634 -5.44 -16.57 5.09
C SER A 634 -5.77 -17.76 6.00
N SER A 635 -5.08 -18.89 5.81
CA SER A 635 -5.23 -20.08 6.66
C SER A 635 -4.86 -19.87 8.14
N VAL A 636 -4.11 -18.81 8.49
CA VAL A 636 -3.88 -18.44 9.90
C VAL A 636 -5.19 -17.99 10.53
N LYS A 637 -5.94 -17.10 9.86
CA LYS A 637 -7.25 -16.68 10.34
C LYS A 637 -8.24 -17.84 10.38
N ASP A 638 -8.25 -18.69 9.34
CA ASP A 638 -9.10 -19.88 9.31
C ASP A 638 -8.86 -20.75 10.55
N TYR A 639 -7.59 -20.94 10.93
CA TYR A 639 -7.22 -21.67 12.14
C TYR A 639 -7.71 -20.97 13.41
N LEU A 640 -7.44 -19.67 13.58
CA LEU A 640 -7.82 -18.90 14.77
C LEU A 640 -9.34 -18.89 15.01
N LEU A 641 -10.14 -18.99 13.93
CA LEU A 641 -11.60 -19.05 13.98
C LEU A 641 -12.17 -20.48 14.03
N SER A 642 -11.35 -21.51 13.82
CA SER A 642 -11.78 -22.90 13.69
C SER A 642 -12.29 -23.52 14.99
N ASP A 643 -13.15 -24.54 14.88
CA ASP A 643 -13.56 -25.37 16.02
C ASP A 643 -12.37 -26.07 16.66
N TYR A 644 -11.36 -26.47 15.85
CA TYR A 644 -10.16 -27.13 16.33
C TYR A 644 -9.38 -26.25 17.31
N ALA A 645 -9.19 -24.95 17.03
CA ALA A 645 -8.52 -24.05 17.95
C ALA A 645 -9.26 -23.93 19.31
N ARG A 646 -10.59 -24.02 19.28
CA ARG A 646 -11.46 -23.96 20.47
C ARG A 646 -11.48 -25.26 21.29
N THR A 647 -11.22 -26.42 20.69
CA THR A 647 -11.31 -27.72 21.37
C THR A 647 -9.93 -28.32 21.68
N GLU A 648 -9.16 -28.66 20.65
CA GLU A 648 -7.94 -29.48 20.70
C GLU A 648 -6.64 -28.66 20.51
N GLY A 649 -6.76 -27.47 19.93
CA GLY A 649 -5.66 -26.56 19.64
C GLY A 649 -5.18 -25.76 20.85
N ASP A 650 -4.85 -24.49 20.63
CA ASP A 650 -4.53 -23.56 21.71
C ASP A 650 -5.72 -22.60 21.93
N LYS A 651 -6.56 -22.95 22.91
CA LYS A 651 -7.81 -22.23 23.20
C LYS A 651 -7.58 -20.75 23.50
N PHE A 652 -6.40 -20.38 24.02
CA PHE A 652 -6.04 -19.01 24.34
C PHE A 652 -6.07 -18.10 23.10
N PHE A 653 -5.66 -18.62 21.95
CA PHE A 653 -5.61 -17.89 20.67
C PHE A 653 -6.87 -18.07 19.81
N SER A 654 -7.85 -18.85 20.27
CA SER A 654 -9.09 -19.03 19.53
C SER A 654 -10.00 -17.80 19.67
N PHE A 655 -10.63 -17.41 18.57
CA PHE A 655 -11.56 -16.27 18.54
C PHE A 655 -12.91 -16.70 17.98
N ALA A 656 -14.00 -16.23 18.58
CA ALA A 656 -15.30 -16.25 17.93
C ALA A 656 -15.49 -14.99 17.07
N ILE A 657 -16.13 -15.13 15.90
CA ILE A 657 -16.35 -14.00 14.98
C ILE A 657 -17.04 -12.81 15.69
N ASN A 658 -18.01 -13.12 16.54
CA ASN A 658 -18.78 -12.13 17.28
C ASN A 658 -17.96 -11.46 18.39
N GLU A 659 -17.09 -12.22 19.06
CA GLU A 659 -16.21 -11.72 20.12
C GLU A 659 -15.13 -10.79 19.56
N GLY A 660 -14.66 -11.03 18.33
CA GLY A 660 -13.62 -10.21 17.69
C GLY A 660 -14.06 -8.77 17.46
N ASN A 661 -15.19 -8.56 16.78
CA ASN A 661 -15.72 -7.20 16.57
C ASN A 661 -16.05 -6.48 17.88
N GLN A 662 -16.62 -7.20 18.84
CA GLN A 662 -16.92 -6.64 20.16
C GLN A 662 -15.63 -6.23 20.91
N ALA A 663 -14.58 -7.05 20.84
CA ALA A 663 -13.29 -6.75 21.44
C ALA A 663 -12.64 -5.52 20.79
N LEU A 664 -12.58 -5.45 19.45
CA LEU A 664 -12.01 -4.30 18.75
C LEU A 664 -12.79 -3.00 19.02
N MET A 665 -14.12 -3.06 19.06
CA MET A 665 -14.95 -1.92 19.50
C MET A 665 -14.52 -1.45 20.90
N ARG A 666 -14.42 -2.38 21.85
CA ARG A 666 -14.05 -2.06 23.24
C ARG A 666 -12.65 -1.45 23.31
N ARG A 667 -11.66 -2.03 22.64
CA ARG A 667 -10.29 -1.50 22.57
C ARG A 667 -10.25 -0.09 21.98
N CYS A 668 -10.94 0.14 20.87
CA CYS A 668 -11.04 1.49 20.27
C CYS A 668 -11.67 2.49 21.25
N LEU A 669 -12.73 2.10 21.97
CA LEU A 669 -13.38 2.97 22.95
C LEU A 669 -12.48 3.24 24.17
N THR A 670 -11.72 2.26 24.65
CA THR A 670 -10.71 2.47 25.69
C THR A 670 -9.69 3.50 25.24
N TYR A 671 -9.14 3.32 24.04
CA TYR A 671 -8.17 4.24 23.45
C TYR A 671 -8.71 5.67 23.32
N LEU A 672 -9.92 5.83 22.77
CA LEU A 672 -10.59 7.13 22.64
C LEU A 672 -10.97 7.76 23.99
N MET A 673 -10.95 6.99 25.08
CA MET A 673 -11.26 7.46 26.43
C MET A 673 -10.04 7.81 27.28
N PHE A 674 -8.83 7.76 26.73
CA PHE A 674 -7.62 8.17 27.43
C PHE A 674 -7.70 9.60 27.98
N ASP A 675 -7.05 9.82 29.12
CA ASP A 675 -7.00 11.12 29.81
C ASP A 675 -6.38 12.22 28.92
N ASP A 676 -5.55 11.85 27.94
CA ASP A 676 -4.97 12.74 26.93
C ASP A 676 -6.01 13.42 26.02
N PHE A 677 -7.16 12.76 25.81
CA PHE A 677 -8.29 13.27 25.02
C PHE A 677 -9.38 13.94 25.87
N ARG A 678 -9.27 13.81 27.20
CA ARG A 678 -10.25 14.33 28.17
C ARG A 678 -10.44 15.84 28.15
N PRO A 679 -9.42 16.67 27.81
CA PRO A 679 -9.61 18.12 27.63
C PRO A 679 -10.57 18.49 26.48
N GLY A 680 -10.91 17.55 25.61
CA GLY A 680 -11.87 17.73 24.53
C GLY A 680 -11.26 18.17 23.20
N VAL A 681 -12.08 18.82 22.38
CA VAL A 681 -11.69 19.33 21.04
C VAL A 681 -10.37 20.10 21.17
N ALA A 682 -9.40 19.89 20.27
CA ALA A 682 -8.12 20.61 20.32
C ALA A 682 -8.31 22.13 20.21
N SER A 683 -7.53 22.91 20.96
CA SER A 683 -7.58 24.39 20.96
C SER A 683 -6.83 25.01 19.78
N THR A 684 -5.83 24.30 19.27
CA THR A 684 -4.97 24.74 18.19
C THR A 684 -4.78 23.60 17.20
N ARG A 685 -4.40 23.93 15.96
CA ARG A 685 -4.05 22.92 14.95
C ARG A 685 -2.81 22.11 15.39
N THR A 686 -1.89 22.72 16.12
CA THR A 686 -0.70 22.05 16.67
C THR A 686 -1.06 20.99 17.70
N GLU A 687 -1.98 21.27 18.63
CA GLU A 687 -2.45 20.27 19.61
C GLU A 687 -3.15 19.09 18.90
N PHE A 688 -3.93 19.37 17.85
CA PHE A 688 -4.57 18.34 17.04
C PHE A 688 -3.54 17.42 16.36
N LEU A 689 -2.55 18.00 15.68
CA LEU A 689 -1.50 17.25 14.96
C LEU A 689 -0.56 16.50 15.91
N SER A 690 -0.25 17.07 17.08
CA SER A 690 0.56 16.39 18.11
C SER A 690 -0.13 15.12 18.57
N ARG A 691 -1.42 15.19 18.92
CA ARG A 691 -2.19 14.00 19.32
C ARG A 691 -2.25 12.94 18.22
N GLU A 692 -2.35 13.34 16.96
CA GLU A 692 -2.32 12.39 15.83
C GLU A 692 -0.95 11.70 15.68
N GLN A 693 0.14 12.43 15.92
CA GLN A 693 1.50 11.90 15.87
C GLN A 693 1.84 11.01 17.08
N ASP A 694 1.40 11.41 18.28
CA ASP A 694 1.71 10.76 19.55
C ASP A 694 0.86 9.50 19.79
N PHE A 695 -0.26 9.35 19.07
CA PHE A 695 -1.20 8.25 19.21
C PHE A 695 -1.51 7.58 17.85
N PRO A 696 -0.57 6.81 17.26
CA PRO A 696 -0.75 6.09 15.99
C PRO A 696 -2.09 5.37 15.79
N LEU A 697 -2.65 4.71 16.81
CA LEU A 697 -3.94 4.00 16.70
C LEU A 697 -5.18 4.92 16.62
N LEU A 698 -5.02 6.23 16.83
CA LEU A 698 -6.13 7.18 16.96
C LEU A 698 -7.02 7.24 15.72
N ASP A 699 -6.43 7.28 14.53
CA ASP A 699 -7.17 7.33 13.27
C ASP A 699 -8.07 6.10 13.12
N TYR A 700 -7.51 4.91 13.32
CA TYR A 700 -8.26 3.66 13.26
C TYR A 700 -9.38 3.67 14.31
N ALA A 701 -9.03 3.96 15.56
CA ALA A 701 -9.98 3.94 16.66
C ALA A 701 -11.14 4.91 16.42
N ALA A 702 -10.88 6.12 15.90
CA ALA A 702 -11.89 7.13 15.65
C ALA A 702 -12.90 6.74 14.57
N HIS A 703 -12.46 6.10 13.49
CA HIS A 703 -13.29 5.80 12.33
C HIS A 703 -14.02 4.45 12.44
N TYR A 704 -13.40 3.42 13.04
CA TYR A 704 -13.88 2.05 12.90
C TYR A 704 -14.61 1.47 14.12
N TRP A 705 -14.53 2.10 15.31
CA TRP A 705 -15.18 1.55 16.51
C TRP A 705 -16.70 1.36 16.35
N GLY A 706 -17.37 2.32 15.69
CA GLY A 706 -18.82 2.30 15.47
C GLY A 706 -19.24 1.24 14.46
N LEU A 707 -18.37 0.94 13.48
CA LEU A 707 -18.57 -0.13 12.52
C LEU A 707 -18.43 -1.50 13.18
N HIS A 708 -17.39 -1.70 13.99
CA HIS A 708 -17.25 -2.89 14.82
C HIS A 708 -18.46 -3.11 15.75
N ALA A 709 -18.97 -2.03 16.37
CA ALA A 709 -20.18 -2.09 17.19
C ALA A 709 -21.42 -2.53 16.38
N SER A 710 -21.53 -2.09 15.12
CA SER A 710 -22.66 -2.42 14.24
C SER A 710 -22.62 -3.88 13.74
N SER A 711 -21.42 -4.44 13.60
CA SER A 711 -21.19 -5.82 13.15
C SER A 711 -21.20 -6.84 14.30
N ALA A 712 -21.17 -6.38 15.56
CA ALA A 712 -21.21 -7.26 16.72
C ALA A 712 -22.64 -7.77 17.00
N SER A 713 -22.80 -9.08 17.21
CA SER A 713 -24.10 -9.67 17.59
C SER A 713 -24.56 -9.22 18.98
N THR A 714 -23.59 -8.94 19.87
CA THR A 714 -23.80 -8.48 21.24
C THR A 714 -22.92 -7.26 21.48
N VAL A 715 -23.54 -6.13 21.83
CA VAL A 715 -22.83 -4.88 22.11
C VAL A 715 -22.81 -4.63 23.61
N GLU A 716 -21.63 -4.49 24.19
CA GLU A 716 -21.45 -4.01 25.57
C GLU A 716 -21.81 -2.52 25.67
N TRP A 717 -23.11 -2.25 25.76
CA TRP A 717 -23.66 -0.90 25.79
C TRP A 717 -23.02 0.01 26.85
N HIS A 718 -22.59 -0.53 27.98
CA HIS A 718 -22.00 0.27 29.06
C HIS A 718 -20.72 1.01 28.62
N TRP A 719 -19.92 0.44 27.72
CA TRP A 719 -18.72 1.10 27.18
C TRP A 719 -19.10 2.31 26.33
N VAL A 720 -20.05 2.14 25.40
CA VAL A 720 -20.49 3.23 24.54
C VAL A 720 -21.21 4.31 25.34
N GLN A 721 -22.00 3.92 26.35
CA GLN A 721 -22.64 4.88 27.25
C GLN A 721 -21.60 5.67 28.06
N LYS A 722 -20.59 4.98 28.61
CA LYS A 722 -19.48 5.62 29.33
C LYS A 722 -18.79 6.64 28.41
N PHE A 723 -18.42 6.24 27.19
CA PHE A 723 -17.82 7.13 26.20
C PHE A 723 -18.73 8.33 25.86
N PHE A 724 -20.01 8.10 25.56
CA PHE A 724 -20.96 9.17 25.24
C PHE A 724 -21.21 10.13 26.40
N SER A 725 -21.12 9.66 27.65
CA SER A 725 -21.28 10.51 28.83
C SER A 725 -20.16 11.54 28.99
N THR A 726 -18.97 11.28 28.41
CA THR A 726 -17.83 12.20 28.43
C THR A 726 -18.10 13.52 27.72
N ARG A 727 -19.15 13.58 26.87
CA ARG A 727 -19.61 14.82 26.25
C ARG A 727 -19.87 15.94 27.27
N THR A 728 -20.28 15.59 28.48
CA THR A 728 -20.58 16.56 29.55
C THR A 728 -19.34 17.25 30.12
N LEU A 729 -18.14 16.77 29.78
CA LEU A 729 -16.88 17.36 30.21
C LEU A 729 -16.52 18.62 29.41
N LEU A 730 -15.49 19.31 29.87
CA LEU A 730 -14.98 20.54 29.25
C LEU A 730 -14.74 20.33 27.75
N ARG A 731 -15.25 21.26 26.92
CA ARG A 731 -15.10 21.25 25.44
C ARG A 731 -15.55 19.94 24.78
N GLY A 732 -16.54 19.27 25.37
CA GLY A 732 -17.09 18.01 24.88
C GLY A 732 -16.32 16.76 25.33
N GLY A 733 -15.25 16.89 26.12
CA GLY A 733 -14.45 15.76 26.59
C GLY A 733 -13.96 14.81 25.50
N ASN A 734 -13.69 13.56 25.87
CA ASN A 734 -13.27 12.50 24.95
C ASN A 734 -14.19 12.41 23.72
N TYR A 735 -15.51 12.50 23.93
CA TYR A 735 -16.49 12.49 22.85
C TYR A 735 -16.29 13.65 21.85
N GLY A 736 -16.11 14.88 22.35
CA GLY A 736 -15.87 16.05 21.51
C GLY A 736 -14.55 15.96 20.74
N ALA A 737 -13.48 15.50 21.41
CA ALA A 737 -12.19 15.22 20.77
C ALA A 737 -12.35 14.21 19.63
N TRP A 738 -13.02 13.09 19.89
CA TRP A 738 -13.31 12.07 18.88
C TRP A 738 -14.07 12.63 17.66
N VAL A 739 -15.11 13.45 17.86
CA VAL A 739 -15.84 14.04 16.72
C VAL A 739 -14.92 14.92 15.85
N SER A 740 -13.93 15.58 16.45
CA SER A 740 -12.95 16.37 15.68
C SER A 740 -11.99 15.50 14.85
N TYR A 741 -11.68 14.27 15.29
CA TYR A 741 -10.88 13.33 14.49
C TYR A 741 -11.71 12.62 13.42
N LEU A 742 -12.95 12.26 13.75
CA LEU A 742 -13.87 11.67 12.78
C LEU A 742 -14.20 12.64 11.62
N ILE A 743 -14.12 13.95 11.87
CA ILE A 743 -14.36 14.99 10.87
C ILE A 743 -13.30 16.11 11.03
N PRO A 744 -12.08 15.95 10.48
CA PRO A 744 -10.97 16.88 10.69
C PRO A 744 -11.25 18.32 10.25
N ASP A 745 -12.12 18.51 9.26
CA ASP A 745 -12.51 19.82 8.73
C ASP A 745 -13.73 20.44 9.45
N CYS A 746 -14.26 19.81 10.49
CA CYS A 746 -15.44 20.34 11.18
C CYS A 746 -15.09 21.52 12.09
N HIS A 747 -16.00 22.51 12.16
CA HIS A 747 -15.84 23.62 13.09
C HIS A 747 -15.91 23.10 14.54
N PRO A 748 -15.05 23.58 15.47
CA PRO A 748 -15.01 23.09 16.86
C PRO A 748 -16.36 23.11 17.58
N THR A 749 -17.21 24.10 17.29
CA THR A 749 -18.57 24.15 17.87
C THR A 749 -19.46 23.00 17.40
N THR A 750 -19.30 22.54 16.16
CA THR A 750 -20.04 21.41 15.61
C THR A 750 -19.66 20.12 16.35
N ALA A 751 -18.37 19.91 16.58
CA ALA A 751 -17.87 18.76 17.35
C ALA A 751 -18.44 18.73 18.79
N MET A 752 -18.47 19.89 19.46
CA MET A 752 -19.03 20.00 20.81
C MET A 752 -20.57 19.89 20.85
N SER A 753 -21.26 20.29 19.78
CA SER A 753 -22.73 20.37 19.75
C SER A 753 -23.42 19.07 19.33
N THR A 754 -22.76 18.21 18.56
CA THR A 754 -23.37 17.00 17.94
C THR A 754 -23.76 15.94 18.96
N GLN A 755 -25.04 15.54 19.01
CA GLN A 755 -25.58 14.63 20.05
C GLN A 755 -25.22 13.15 19.85
N PRO A 756 -25.03 12.38 20.94
CA PRO A 756 -24.79 10.94 20.85
C PRO A 756 -25.81 10.17 20.01
N LEU A 757 -27.08 10.60 20.04
CA LEU A 757 -28.15 10.02 19.23
C LEU A 757 -27.84 10.09 17.73
N TYR A 758 -27.21 11.18 17.26
CA TYR A 758 -26.83 11.36 15.87
C TYR A 758 -25.88 10.25 15.41
N TYR A 759 -24.77 10.03 16.13
CA TYR A 759 -23.79 9.01 15.74
C TYR A 759 -24.26 7.58 16.02
N ALA A 760 -25.03 7.35 17.10
CA ALA A 760 -25.66 6.04 17.32
C ALA A 760 -26.58 5.65 16.15
N ALA A 761 -27.34 6.60 15.61
CA ALA A 761 -28.20 6.42 14.46
C ALA A 761 -27.39 6.27 13.15
N SER A 762 -26.35 7.10 12.97
CA SER A 762 -25.43 7.08 11.82
C SER A 762 -24.71 5.73 11.66
N PHE A 763 -24.17 5.17 12.75
CA PHE A 763 -23.54 3.84 12.72
C PHE A 763 -24.56 2.69 12.75
N GLY A 764 -25.83 2.97 13.05
CA GLY A 764 -26.89 1.96 13.11
C GLY A 764 -26.84 1.09 14.36
N ILE A 765 -26.34 1.60 15.49
CA ILE A 765 -26.21 0.85 16.74
C ILE A 765 -27.57 0.83 17.47
N VAL A 766 -28.50 0.03 16.96
CA VAL A 766 -29.92 -0.01 17.37
C VAL A 766 -30.13 -0.14 18.88
N PRO A 767 -29.40 -1.00 19.63
CA PRO A 767 -29.56 -1.08 21.08
C PRO A 767 -29.32 0.26 21.79
N ILE A 768 -28.37 1.05 21.30
CA ILE A 768 -28.03 2.36 21.86
C ILE A 768 -29.09 3.40 21.49
N VAL A 769 -29.52 3.43 20.22
CA VAL A 769 -30.62 4.31 19.79
C VAL A 769 -31.85 4.09 20.68
N ARG A 770 -32.24 2.83 20.90
CA ARG A 770 -33.36 2.48 21.79
C ARG A 770 -33.13 2.93 23.23
N ALA A 771 -31.93 2.74 23.77
CA ALA A 771 -31.60 3.12 25.14
C ALA A 771 -31.64 4.64 25.33
N LEU A 772 -31.11 5.42 24.38
CA LEU A 772 -31.14 6.88 24.39
C LEU A 772 -32.57 7.42 24.30
N LEU A 773 -33.43 6.80 23.48
CA LEU A 773 -34.84 7.18 23.35
C LEU A 773 -35.72 6.80 24.56
N ARG A 774 -35.27 5.84 25.38
CA ARG A 774 -36.01 5.32 26.56
C ARG A 774 -35.59 5.97 27.88
N GLN A 775 -34.78 7.03 27.85
CA GLN A 775 -34.39 7.73 29.07
C GLN A 775 -35.63 8.28 29.84
N PRO A 776 -35.54 8.46 31.16
CA PRO A 776 -36.65 8.97 31.96
C PRO A 776 -37.20 10.28 31.39
N ARG A 777 -38.53 10.50 31.49
CA ARG A 777 -39.24 11.69 30.95
C ARG A 777 -38.68 13.05 31.41
N SER A 778 -37.79 13.08 32.41
CA SER A 778 -37.08 14.27 32.87
C SER A 778 -35.93 14.72 31.96
N ILE A 779 -35.45 13.86 31.05
CA ILE A 779 -34.40 14.20 30.07
C ILE A 779 -35.08 14.33 28.70
N TYR A 780 -35.23 15.58 28.22
CA TYR A 780 -35.75 15.84 26.88
C TYR A 780 -34.69 15.47 25.84
N VAL A 781 -35.02 14.53 24.96
CA VAL A 781 -34.21 14.15 23.80
C VAL A 781 -34.75 14.91 22.60
N ASP A 782 -33.96 15.87 22.10
CA ASP A 782 -34.30 16.62 20.90
C ASP A 782 -33.99 15.78 19.65
N LEU A 783 -35.03 15.20 19.06
CA LEU A 783 -34.92 14.36 17.85
C LEU A 783 -34.51 15.17 16.61
N GLU A 784 -34.74 16.49 16.62
CA GLU A 784 -34.45 17.39 15.52
C GLU A 784 -33.15 18.19 15.74
N HIS A 785 -32.38 17.85 16.78
CA HIS A 785 -31.11 18.51 17.07
C HIS A 785 -30.11 18.30 15.91
N PRO A 786 -29.56 19.38 15.33
CA PRO A 786 -28.63 19.27 14.20
C PRO A 786 -27.27 18.72 14.65
N GLY A 787 -26.70 17.81 13.86
CA GLY A 787 -25.42 17.18 14.11
C GLY A 787 -24.56 16.99 12.85
N GLY A 788 -23.32 16.59 13.07
CA GLY A 788 -22.35 16.34 12.00
C GLY A 788 -21.98 17.58 11.20
N ARG A 789 -21.18 17.40 10.13
CA ARG A 789 -20.65 18.51 9.31
C ARG A 789 -21.72 19.37 8.61
N HIS A 790 -22.91 18.80 8.41
CA HIS A 790 -23.98 19.37 7.60
C HIS A 790 -25.20 19.83 8.41
N GLY A 791 -25.20 19.62 9.73
CA GLY A 791 -26.33 20.00 10.60
C GLY A 791 -27.60 19.19 10.36
N SER A 792 -27.45 17.93 9.97
CA SER A 792 -28.55 16.98 9.74
C SER A 792 -29.09 16.42 11.06
N THR A 793 -30.32 15.94 11.08
CA THR A 793 -30.91 15.25 12.24
C THR A 793 -30.45 13.80 12.31
N ALA A 794 -30.65 13.15 13.47
CA ALA A 794 -30.31 11.73 13.63
C ALA A 794 -31.08 10.82 12.66
N LEU A 795 -32.34 11.15 12.36
CA LEU A 795 -33.17 10.42 11.40
C LEU A 795 -32.64 10.59 9.98
N GLN A 796 -32.28 11.81 9.60
CA GLN A 796 -31.69 12.10 8.29
C GLN A 796 -30.37 11.34 8.11
N ALA A 797 -29.49 11.32 9.14
CA ALA A 797 -28.25 10.56 9.11
C ALA A 797 -28.49 9.05 8.97
N ALA A 798 -29.46 8.47 9.70
CA ALA A 798 -29.81 7.06 9.61
C ALA A 798 -30.37 6.68 8.22
N CYS A 799 -31.27 7.49 7.67
CA CYS A 799 -31.80 7.27 6.32
C CYS A 799 -30.70 7.42 5.27
N PHE A 800 -29.85 8.45 5.38
CA PHE A 800 -28.75 8.68 4.46
C PHE A 800 -27.76 7.51 4.45
N ARG A 801 -27.38 6.99 5.63
CA ARG A 801 -26.45 5.85 5.78
C ARG A 801 -27.10 4.46 5.69
N GLY A 802 -28.35 4.37 5.22
CA GLY A 802 -28.99 3.08 5.00
C GLY A 802 -29.29 2.27 6.29
N LYS A 803 -29.36 2.91 7.46
CA LYS A 803 -29.60 2.24 8.75
C LYS A 803 -31.09 2.11 9.06
N LYS A 804 -31.78 1.24 8.30
CA LYS A 804 -33.26 1.08 8.33
C LYS A 804 -33.85 0.94 9.73
N GLN A 805 -33.34 0.00 10.53
CA GLN A 805 -33.88 -0.26 11.87
C GLN A 805 -33.73 0.96 12.80
N ALA A 806 -32.61 1.68 12.73
CA ALA A 806 -32.42 2.90 13.53
C ALA A 806 -33.41 4.00 13.11
N ALA A 807 -33.63 4.17 11.79
CA ALA A 807 -34.63 5.11 11.27
C ALA A 807 -36.05 4.76 11.72
N GLU A 808 -36.44 3.48 11.70
CA GLU A 808 -37.74 3.00 12.18
C GLU A 808 -37.97 3.37 13.66
N TYR A 809 -36.96 3.18 14.52
CA TYR A 809 -37.05 3.57 15.93
C TYR A 809 -37.17 5.09 16.13
N LEU A 810 -36.46 5.89 15.34
CA LEU A 810 -36.53 7.36 15.42
C LEU A 810 -37.88 7.89 14.95
N VAL A 811 -38.43 7.34 13.85
CA VAL A 811 -39.77 7.66 13.37
C VAL A 811 -40.82 7.26 14.40
N ALA A 812 -40.69 6.07 15.01
CA ALA A 812 -41.59 5.61 16.07
C ALA A 812 -41.53 6.52 17.31
N ALA A 813 -40.37 7.14 17.58
CA ALA A 813 -40.21 8.12 18.65
C ALA A 813 -40.74 9.53 18.31
N GLY A 814 -41.15 9.77 17.05
CA GLY A 814 -41.76 11.02 16.60
C GLY A 814 -40.82 11.98 15.87
N ALA A 815 -39.66 11.53 15.41
CA ALA A 815 -38.77 12.35 14.57
C ALA A 815 -39.45 12.75 13.26
N ASP A 816 -39.21 13.97 12.78
CA ASP A 816 -39.88 14.52 11.60
C ASP A 816 -39.28 13.93 10.32
N PHE A 817 -40.05 13.05 9.69
CA PHE A 817 -39.69 12.41 8.43
C PHE A 817 -39.72 13.35 7.21
N TRP A 818 -40.37 14.50 7.35
CA TRP A 818 -40.60 15.47 6.28
C TRP A 818 -39.72 16.72 6.39
N SER A 819 -38.99 16.88 7.50
CA SER A 819 -38.12 18.04 7.72
C SER A 819 -36.97 18.03 6.70
N LYS A 820 -36.69 19.21 6.13
CA LYS A 820 -35.59 19.38 5.19
C LYS A 820 -34.26 19.30 5.94
N ASP A 821 -33.33 18.52 5.41
CA ASP A 821 -31.95 18.52 5.89
C ASP A 821 -31.31 19.89 5.61
N ARG A 822 -30.63 20.46 6.62
CA ARG A 822 -29.90 21.73 6.47
C ARG A 822 -28.70 21.60 5.54
N GLY A 823 -28.16 20.39 5.42
CA GLY A 823 -27.03 20.06 4.54
C GLY A 823 -27.42 19.93 3.08
N SER A 824 -28.09 18.82 2.78
CA SER A 824 -28.47 18.42 1.43
C SER A 824 -29.72 19.13 0.89
N GLY A 825 -30.51 19.76 1.77
CA GLY A 825 -31.84 20.27 1.43
C GLY A 825 -32.88 19.17 1.25
N ALA A 826 -32.48 17.88 1.32
CA ALA A 826 -33.34 16.74 1.09
C ALA A 826 -33.92 16.19 2.41
N PRO A 827 -35.22 15.88 2.49
CA PRO A 827 -35.85 15.36 3.70
C PRO A 827 -35.54 13.87 3.95
N ALA A 828 -35.81 13.37 5.16
CA ALA A 828 -35.52 11.98 5.51
C ALA A 828 -36.25 10.95 4.63
N TRP A 829 -37.47 11.26 4.17
CA TRP A 829 -38.24 10.38 3.27
C TRP A 829 -37.55 10.16 1.93
N PHE A 830 -36.83 11.15 1.43
CA PHE A 830 -36.14 11.09 0.16
C PHE A 830 -35.01 10.05 0.22
N TRP A 831 -34.24 10.08 1.31
CA TRP A 831 -33.19 9.09 1.57
C TRP A 831 -33.76 7.70 1.81
N ALA A 832 -34.89 7.58 2.52
CA ALA A 832 -35.58 6.30 2.68
C ALA A 832 -36.06 5.71 1.34
N GLN A 833 -36.58 6.56 0.45
CA GLN A 833 -36.98 6.16 -0.90
C GLN A 833 -35.78 5.73 -1.75
N CYS A 834 -34.65 6.41 -1.59
CA CYS A 834 -33.39 6.08 -2.25
C CYS A 834 -32.81 4.73 -1.83
N ASN A 835 -33.08 4.29 -0.59
CA ASN A 835 -32.69 2.97 -0.07
C ASN A 835 -33.78 1.91 -0.29
N ASP A 836 -34.77 2.17 -1.15
CA ASP A 836 -35.90 1.28 -1.47
C ASP A 836 -36.78 0.89 -0.25
N TRP A 837 -36.86 1.74 0.78
CA TRP A 837 -37.71 1.51 1.97
C TRP A 837 -39.18 1.92 1.73
N THR A 838 -39.75 1.43 0.64
CA THR A 838 -41.09 1.78 0.15
C THR A 838 -42.16 1.58 1.22
N ASP A 839 -42.07 0.52 2.03
CA ASP A 839 -43.04 0.25 3.11
C ASP A 839 -43.06 1.36 4.17
N MET A 840 -41.88 1.86 4.56
CA MET A 840 -41.74 2.92 5.54
C MET A 840 -42.26 4.25 4.99
N VAL A 841 -41.92 4.56 3.73
CA VAL A 841 -42.41 5.76 3.04
C VAL A 841 -43.93 5.72 2.89
N ASN A 842 -44.50 4.59 2.45
CA ASN A 842 -45.94 4.40 2.32
C ASN A 842 -46.65 4.53 3.67
N ASP A 843 -46.08 3.98 4.75
CA ASP A 843 -46.65 4.12 6.09
C ASP A 843 -46.70 5.58 6.54
N MET A 844 -45.61 6.33 6.30
CA MET A 844 -45.55 7.74 6.64
C MET A 844 -46.52 8.59 5.80
N ILE A 845 -46.66 8.30 4.50
CA ILE A 845 -47.68 8.93 3.63
C ILE A 845 -49.09 8.69 4.17
N ARG A 846 -49.41 7.46 4.62
CA ARG A 846 -50.71 7.16 5.24
C ARG A 846 -50.94 7.95 6.54
N ARG A 847 -49.89 8.18 7.33
CA ARG A 847 -49.98 8.92 8.59
C ARG A 847 -50.17 10.44 8.41
N ARG A 848 -49.65 11.03 7.32
CA ARG A 848 -49.75 12.48 7.01
C ARG A 848 -49.95 12.77 5.51
N PRO A 849 -51.11 12.41 4.93
CA PRO A 849 -51.37 12.54 3.49
C PRO A 849 -51.37 13.99 2.98
N GLU A 850 -51.70 14.95 3.85
CA GLU A 850 -51.70 16.39 3.55
C GLU A 850 -50.30 16.97 3.32
N ILE A 851 -49.29 16.46 4.05
CA ILE A 851 -47.89 16.86 3.86
C ILE A 851 -47.36 16.20 2.59
N ALA A 852 -47.63 14.90 2.40
CA ALA A 852 -47.22 14.14 1.22
C ALA A 852 -47.70 14.78 -0.10
N ARG A 853 -48.95 15.29 -0.14
CA ARG A 853 -49.50 16.02 -1.30
C ARG A 853 -48.78 17.35 -1.58
N LYS A 854 -48.34 18.07 -0.55
CA LYS A 854 -47.59 19.34 -0.70
C LYS A 854 -46.16 19.13 -1.20
N THR A 855 -45.56 17.99 -0.90
CA THR A 855 -44.22 17.62 -1.37
C THR A 855 -44.18 17.12 -2.82
N GLU A 856 -45.31 17.06 -3.54
CA GLU A 856 -45.45 16.64 -4.96
C GLU A 856 -44.35 15.68 -5.44
N LEU A 857 -44.45 14.41 -5.07
CA LEU A 857 -43.55 13.34 -5.55
C LEU A 857 -43.65 13.15 -7.07
N GLN A 858 -42.95 13.96 -7.84
CA GLN A 858 -42.78 13.77 -9.28
C GLN A 858 -41.61 12.83 -9.55
N ALA A 859 -41.72 11.94 -10.54
CA ALA A 859 -40.65 11.00 -10.93
C ALA A 859 -39.31 11.70 -11.26
N GLN A 860 -39.36 12.99 -11.61
CA GLN A 860 -38.18 13.84 -11.79
C GLN A 860 -37.43 14.12 -10.48
N GLU A 861 -38.10 14.17 -9.33
CA GLU A 861 -37.45 14.33 -8.02
C GLU A 861 -36.77 13.06 -7.56
N ILE A 862 -37.30 11.86 -7.89
CA ILE A 862 -36.65 10.56 -7.64
C ILE A 862 -35.39 10.41 -8.51
N SER A 863 -35.43 10.88 -9.76
CA SER A 863 -34.25 10.93 -10.64
C SER A 863 -33.21 11.93 -10.14
N ARG A 864 -33.65 13.12 -9.73
CA ARG A 864 -32.82 14.13 -9.06
C ARG A 864 -32.30 13.61 -7.72
N ALA A 865 -33.03 12.71 -7.06
CA ALA A 865 -32.65 12.10 -5.79
C ALA A 865 -31.49 11.13 -5.91
N LYS A 866 -31.57 10.22 -6.88
CA LYS A 866 -30.47 9.34 -7.24
C LYS A 866 -29.24 10.15 -7.69
N HIS A 867 -29.45 11.28 -8.34
CA HIS A 867 -28.37 12.20 -8.73
C HIS A 867 -27.79 12.98 -7.55
N VAL A 868 -28.61 13.33 -6.55
CA VAL A 868 -28.23 14.05 -5.34
C VAL A 868 -27.55 13.12 -4.31
N GLN A 869 -28.03 11.89 -4.17
CA GLN A 869 -27.38 10.80 -3.43
C GLN A 869 -26.01 10.44 -4.03
N ALA A 870 -25.91 10.40 -5.36
CA ALA A 870 -24.63 10.32 -6.08
C ALA A 870 -23.80 11.62 -6.01
N SER A 871 -24.32 12.70 -5.40
CA SER A 871 -23.57 13.93 -5.15
C SER A 871 -23.19 14.20 -3.71
N PHE A 872 -23.77 13.47 -2.76
CA PHE A 872 -23.42 13.52 -1.34
C PHE A 872 -22.67 12.27 -0.86
N GLY A 873 -22.36 11.29 -1.74
CA GLY A 873 -21.38 10.23 -1.45
C GLY A 873 -21.89 9.14 -0.49
N VAL A 874 -22.89 8.36 -0.90
CA VAL A 874 -23.20 7.09 -0.20
C VAL A 874 -23.27 5.96 -1.21
N SER A 875 -22.20 5.17 -1.31
CA SER A 875 -22.36 3.72 -1.40
C SER A 875 -22.11 3.14 -0.01
N PHE A 876 -22.85 2.08 0.30
CA PHE A 876 -22.67 1.26 1.48
C PHE A 876 -21.22 0.75 1.56
N GLU A 877 -20.67 0.66 2.77
CA GLU A 877 -19.40 -0.01 3.15
C GLU A 877 -18.12 0.80 3.47
N ASP A 878 -18.14 2.14 3.49
CA ASP A 878 -17.07 2.93 4.14
C ASP A 878 -17.47 3.51 5.52
#